data_AF-A0A517NWN1-F1
#
_entry.id   AF-A0A517NWN1-F1
#
_cell.length_a   1.000
_cell.length_b   1.000
_cell.length_c   1.000
_cell.angle_alpha   90.00
_cell.angle_beta   90.00
_cell.angle_gamma   90.00
#
_symmetry.space_group_name_H-M   'P 1'
#
loop_
_entity.id
_entity.type
_entity.pdbx_description
1 polymer ?
#
loop_
_entity_poly.entity_id
_entity_poly.type
_entity_poly.pdbx_seq_one_letter_code
_entity_poly.pdbx_strand_id
1 'polypeptide(L)'
;MLLRLIVNLFWRFRSLTLVCVLIASCLCAVANGVEVDLENRPVILIVFDDLFDLVDERNSHGPEIHSPNFDRLAAKAVRFENAFASIAVCNASRSSFLTGQSPFRTTIHVPEPVQWNEVLPPEASFVSNMKEAGYRSLSSGKVFHNQTRPNEQAYYDQLFDQNFQHPTQLRLALPPGEIASVSEERQADGVHVDWAIEKISQYERTRDKNTDQFRHDDPMFLSVGIIRPHRPFIAPQAFFDLYPIESINTITSLASDEADLDDVSEFYKTFRLQSNYHKRLVSLGQAAEFTQGYLACLSYADSLLGKLLDAIEANDHLSDALIIITSDNGYQLGEKSTWNKFTLWEDSAKVPLYVADPRLAPGTQCDVPVSLLDIAPTICSVGNATPSPLFDGQDLVEIALNPDDHKARVAITSMIGSLSVRSKQYRLKLYNDGSTELYDVIADPREVTNLIPLGSHQAVAEQLVAQIGSVIVQQGGVVLPGASTIGGTEADDTIFVIGNQVAAGGAGDDVYFVADGGSISENEGGGYDTAVYADFDVKIPNGVEYVRTTLYSNNRVFDVEGNEESNRVFITSARANISGMAGNDVLFSGNARDILDGGSGNDVIWTTGGFRNLIIGGHGLDVIVGAEKRDVIFGGLSDSQIQSGEVPDMQGDFVLSGDIYVLTATDAFLPTGQYVRNGALTELTIDDLPFVRHSGKYFAFGQELKVDGPTQEVFLDLPQVDAALRNITSGDLFLIAEGDGDDVSCGDGNDVVFTQSGNDLIRLGGGRNYVQSLGGDDTIRGGIGNDQIWSGEGDDDVNGGLGDNRVIAGPGSDKVLTRGGEDWIDAGSEDDEVTSGAGDDLILGRDGDDMIRCQGGNDICFGGDGSDVIRGGTGNDVLHGNASDDILFGQGGQDECSGGRGNDWIEGGAGNDVLVGHSGDDNLLGGPGADRMTGGIGRDRFWFSRFFGHNEIMDFNRFDDRIVFAAGSTLHRLNDTDVVTRHCSFDGQHTTISDANRQLIVRDTEPNDLLGRFDRQ
;
A
#
# COMPACT_ATOMS: atom_id res chain seq x y z
N MET A 1 12.30 -53.81 -5.39
CA MET A 1 11.73 -53.01 -6.51
C MET A 1 12.83 -52.38 -7.38
N LEU A 2 13.84 -51.76 -6.77
CA LEU A 2 15.05 -51.21 -7.41
C LEU A 2 15.72 -52.14 -8.45
N LEU A 3 15.88 -53.43 -8.13
CA LEU A 3 16.48 -54.40 -9.04
C LEU A 3 15.67 -54.62 -10.33
N ARG A 4 14.34 -54.48 -10.29
CA ARG A 4 13.47 -54.56 -11.47
C ARG A 4 13.52 -53.28 -12.31
N LEU A 5 13.67 -52.12 -11.67
CA LEU A 5 13.84 -50.83 -12.34
C LEU A 5 15.17 -50.78 -13.10
N ILE A 6 16.25 -51.24 -12.47
CA ILE A 6 17.60 -51.32 -13.06
C ILE A 6 17.59 -52.25 -14.28
N VAL A 7 16.92 -53.40 -14.20
CA VAL A 7 16.81 -54.34 -15.33
C VAL A 7 15.99 -53.74 -16.49
N ASN A 8 14.93 -52.97 -16.20
CA ASN A 8 14.14 -52.31 -17.24
C ASN A 8 14.86 -51.12 -17.90
N LEU A 9 15.62 -50.33 -17.14
CA LEU A 9 16.44 -49.22 -17.65
C LEU A 9 17.58 -49.73 -18.54
N PHE A 10 18.19 -50.86 -18.19
CA PHE A 10 19.26 -51.49 -18.98
C PHE A 10 18.78 -51.92 -20.38
N TRP A 11 17.53 -52.39 -20.48
CA TRP A 11 16.94 -52.82 -21.75
C TRP A 11 16.52 -51.65 -22.65
N ARG A 12 16.17 -50.48 -22.08
CA ARG A 12 15.70 -49.31 -22.84
C ARG A 12 16.81 -48.43 -23.40
N PHE A 13 17.92 -48.22 -22.68
CA PHE A 13 18.85 -47.14 -23.03
C PHE A 13 20.20 -47.56 -23.67
N ARG A 14 20.55 -48.86 -23.71
CA ARG A 14 21.74 -49.43 -24.38
C ARG A 14 23.09 -48.71 -24.15
N SER A 15 23.19 -47.81 -23.18
CA SER A 15 24.40 -47.05 -22.83
C SER A 15 24.71 -47.27 -21.35
N LEU A 16 25.85 -47.92 -21.07
CA LEU A 16 26.32 -48.19 -19.71
C LEU A 16 26.58 -46.88 -18.94
N THR A 17 26.96 -45.82 -19.65
CA THR A 17 27.36 -44.53 -19.07
C THR A 17 26.18 -43.80 -18.44
N LEU A 18 25.00 -43.81 -19.09
CA LEU A 18 23.80 -43.14 -18.58
C LEU A 18 23.24 -43.85 -17.34
N VAL A 19 23.31 -45.19 -17.33
CA VAL A 19 22.90 -46.02 -16.18
C VAL A 19 23.85 -45.82 -15.00
N CYS A 20 25.16 -45.65 -15.24
CA CYS A 20 26.13 -45.37 -14.18
C CYS A 20 25.99 -43.95 -13.58
N VAL A 21 25.63 -42.94 -14.39
CA VAL A 21 25.37 -41.57 -13.89
C VAL A 21 24.12 -41.53 -13.02
N LEU A 22 23.03 -42.17 -13.44
CA LEU A 22 21.79 -42.29 -12.64
C LEU A 22 21.99 -43.08 -11.33
N ILE A 23 22.84 -44.11 -11.35
CA ILE A 23 23.19 -44.87 -10.14
C ILE A 23 24.11 -44.07 -9.22
N ALA A 24 25.01 -43.25 -9.77
CA ALA A 24 25.91 -42.39 -8.99
C ALA A 24 25.17 -41.22 -8.33
N SER A 25 24.19 -40.61 -9.00
CA SER A 25 23.34 -39.58 -8.40
C SER A 25 22.43 -40.16 -7.30
N CYS A 26 21.87 -41.36 -7.49
CA CYS A 26 21.15 -42.06 -6.42
C CYS A 26 22.05 -42.51 -5.25
N LEU A 27 23.32 -42.85 -5.49
CA LEU A 27 24.25 -43.27 -4.44
C LEU A 27 24.87 -42.10 -3.66
N CYS A 28 25.02 -40.92 -4.27
CA CYS A 28 25.41 -39.70 -3.55
C CYS A 28 24.34 -39.26 -2.54
N ALA A 29 23.06 -39.40 -2.88
CA ALA A 29 21.96 -39.12 -1.95
C ALA A 29 21.95 -40.07 -0.73
N VAL A 30 22.46 -41.30 -0.88
CA VAL A 30 22.45 -42.32 0.18
C VAL A 30 23.68 -42.22 1.11
N ALA A 31 24.72 -41.46 0.73
CA ALA A 31 25.96 -41.36 1.52
C ALA A 31 25.83 -40.49 2.79
N ASN A 32 24.78 -39.67 2.91
CA ASN A 32 24.49 -38.83 4.07
C ASN A 32 23.14 -39.19 4.72
N GLY A 33 22.88 -40.47 4.98
CA GLY A 33 22.10 -40.93 6.14
C GLY A 33 20.68 -40.39 6.43
N VAL A 34 20.01 -39.70 5.51
CA VAL A 34 18.60 -39.27 5.66
C VAL A 34 17.83 -39.77 4.43
N GLU A 35 16.94 -40.74 4.63
CA GLU A 35 15.87 -41.01 3.67
C GLU A 35 14.96 -39.78 3.67
N VAL A 36 15.07 -38.92 2.66
CA VAL A 36 14.16 -37.79 2.47
C VAL A 36 12.90 -38.34 1.79
N ASP A 37 11.76 -38.23 2.45
CA ASP A 37 10.47 -38.52 1.84
C ASP A 37 10.13 -37.36 0.89
N LEU A 38 10.18 -37.61 -0.42
CA LEU A 38 9.93 -36.59 -1.43
C LEU A 38 8.44 -36.43 -1.77
N GLU A 39 7.57 -37.25 -1.20
CA GLU A 39 6.12 -37.16 -1.39
C GLU A 39 5.47 -36.33 -0.26
N ASN A 40 4.56 -35.41 -0.61
CA ASN A 40 3.71 -34.67 0.34
C ASN A 40 4.49 -33.84 1.39
N ARG A 41 5.56 -33.16 0.96
CA ARG A 41 6.41 -32.31 1.81
C ARG A 41 5.71 -31.00 2.17
N PRO A 42 5.88 -30.46 3.39
CA PRO A 42 5.37 -29.13 3.73
C PRO A 42 5.97 -28.05 2.82
N VAL A 43 5.17 -27.06 2.45
CA VAL A 43 5.62 -25.91 1.66
C VAL A 43 5.34 -24.63 2.44
N ILE A 44 6.36 -23.80 2.61
CA ILE A 44 6.29 -22.50 3.29
C ILE A 44 6.75 -21.42 2.32
N LEU A 45 5.89 -20.43 2.09
CA LEU A 45 6.16 -19.26 1.25
C LEU A 45 6.07 -17.99 2.11
N ILE A 46 7.17 -17.25 2.22
CA ILE A 46 7.20 -15.95 2.92
C ILE A 46 7.43 -14.87 1.87
N VAL A 47 6.54 -13.87 1.83
CA VAL A 47 6.57 -12.79 0.85
C VAL A 47 6.62 -11.45 1.58
N PHE A 48 7.66 -10.66 1.32
CA PHE A 48 7.75 -9.28 1.76
C PHE A 48 7.13 -8.34 0.73
N ASP A 49 6.70 -7.17 1.16
CA ASP A 49 6.14 -6.12 0.30
C ASP A 49 7.17 -4.99 0.16
N ASP A 50 7.54 -4.66 -1.09
CA ASP A 50 8.50 -3.60 -1.40
C ASP A 50 9.93 -3.82 -0.84
N LEU A 51 10.36 -5.07 -0.63
CA LEU A 51 11.71 -5.38 -0.16
C LEU A 51 12.71 -5.50 -1.34
N PHE A 52 13.70 -4.61 -1.38
CA PHE A 52 14.81 -4.68 -2.32
C PHE A 52 15.85 -5.77 -1.96
N ASP A 53 16.78 -6.09 -2.89
CA ASP A 53 17.82 -7.10 -2.65
C ASP A 53 18.92 -6.57 -1.69
N LEU A 54 19.01 -7.15 -0.49
CA LEU A 54 19.78 -6.60 0.63
C LEU A 54 21.30 -6.54 0.40
N VAL A 55 21.86 -7.45 -0.41
CA VAL A 55 23.32 -7.52 -0.65
C VAL A 55 23.72 -6.90 -1.98
N ASP A 56 22.78 -6.20 -2.62
CA ASP A 56 23.08 -5.40 -3.79
C ASP A 56 23.81 -4.12 -3.36
N GLU A 57 25.01 -3.88 -3.89
CA GLU A 57 25.80 -2.71 -3.53
C GLU A 57 25.14 -1.37 -3.92
N ARG A 58 24.15 -1.41 -4.82
CA ARG A 58 23.31 -0.25 -5.16
C ARG A 58 22.50 0.23 -3.97
N ASN A 59 22.12 -0.69 -3.09
CA ASN A 59 21.26 -0.47 -1.93
C ASN A 59 22.05 -0.04 -0.68
N SER A 60 23.28 0.46 -0.86
CA SER A 60 24.12 0.94 0.23
C SER A 60 23.81 2.40 0.58
N HIS A 61 23.12 2.61 1.70
CA HIS A 61 22.65 3.92 2.17
C HIS A 61 23.40 4.47 3.38
N GLY A 62 24.65 4.05 3.59
CA GLY A 62 25.49 4.52 4.71
C GLY A 62 25.77 3.40 5.71
N PRO A 63 24.93 3.18 6.74
CA PRO A 63 25.12 2.12 7.71
C PRO A 63 24.97 0.74 7.07
N GLU A 64 25.59 -0.27 7.69
CA GLU A 64 25.37 -1.67 7.34
C GLU A 64 23.92 -2.05 7.65
N ILE A 65 23.23 -2.69 6.69
CA ILE A 65 21.86 -3.16 6.87
C ILE A 65 21.86 -4.25 7.94
N HIS A 66 21.15 -4.03 9.03
CA HIS A 66 21.06 -4.98 10.14
C HIS A 66 20.03 -6.08 9.85
N SER A 67 20.45 -7.12 9.15
CA SER A 67 19.60 -8.25 8.70
C SER A 67 20.16 -9.64 9.04
N PRO A 68 20.42 -9.95 10.34
CA PRO A 68 21.05 -11.21 10.74
C PRO A 68 20.23 -12.47 10.39
N ASN A 69 18.91 -12.37 10.24
CA ASN A 69 18.08 -13.53 9.91
C ASN A 69 18.06 -13.82 8.41
N PHE A 70 18.19 -12.81 7.56
CA PHE A 70 18.51 -13.01 6.15
C PHE A 70 19.90 -13.63 5.96
N ASP A 71 20.91 -13.25 6.75
CA ASP A 71 22.22 -13.90 6.73
C ASP A 71 22.15 -15.38 7.17
N ARG A 72 21.39 -15.64 8.24
CA ARG A 72 21.09 -17.00 8.71
C ARG A 72 20.41 -17.83 7.62
N LEU A 73 19.46 -17.24 6.90
CA LEU A 73 18.75 -17.88 5.79
C LEU A 73 19.69 -18.16 4.61
N ALA A 74 20.53 -17.19 4.24
CA ALA A 74 21.50 -17.34 3.16
C ALA A 74 22.44 -18.53 3.40
N ALA A 75 22.80 -18.80 4.65
CA ALA A 75 23.61 -19.97 5.02
C ALA A 75 22.88 -21.32 4.89
N LYS A 76 21.55 -21.33 4.77
CA LYS A 76 20.68 -22.52 4.76
C LYS A 76 19.95 -22.76 3.43
N ALA A 77 19.85 -21.74 2.59
CA ALA A 77 19.17 -21.79 1.32
C ALA A 77 20.15 -21.66 0.14
N VAL A 78 19.65 -21.91 -1.07
CA VAL A 78 20.24 -21.36 -2.29
C VAL A 78 19.70 -19.96 -2.49
N ARG A 79 20.59 -18.98 -2.66
CA ARG A 79 20.21 -17.61 -3.05
C ARG A 79 20.26 -17.47 -4.56
N PHE A 80 19.19 -16.99 -5.17
CA PHE A 80 19.18 -16.61 -6.58
C PHE A 80 19.59 -15.15 -6.70
N GLU A 81 20.75 -14.89 -7.30
CA GLU A 81 21.33 -13.53 -7.35
C GLU A 81 20.66 -12.62 -8.37
N ASN A 82 19.96 -13.22 -9.34
CA ASN A 82 19.35 -12.55 -10.48
C ASN A 82 17.86 -12.92 -10.56
N ALA A 83 17.10 -12.64 -9.49
CA ALA A 83 15.66 -12.87 -9.42
C ALA A 83 14.87 -11.57 -9.66
N PHE A 84 13.84 -11.64 -10.50
CA PHE A 84 13.07 -10.46 -10.92
C PHE A 84 11.56 -10.67 -10.87
N ALA A 85 10.84 -9.65 -10.42
CA ALA A 85 9.40 -9.55 -10.61
C ALA A 85 9.06 -9.46 -12.11
N SER A 86 7.97 -10.12 -12.53
CA SER A 86 7.45 -10.01 -13.89
C SER A 86 6.89 -8.62 -14.20
N ILE A 87 6.58 -7.85 -13.16
CA ILE A 87 6.13 -6.46 -13.21
C ILE A 87 6.41 -5.79 -11.86
N ALA A 88 6.93 -4.56 -11.87
CA ALA A 88 7.31 -3.82 -10.67
C ALA A 88 6.12 -3.06 -10.04
N VAL A 89 5.01 -3.77 -9.81
CA VAL A 89 3.76 -3.25 -9.23
C VAL A 89 3.16 -4.31 -8.30
N CYS A 90 2.86 -3.96 -7.05
CA CYS A 90 2.44 -4.91 -6.02
C CYS A 90 1.26 -5.81 -6.47
N ASN A 91 0.16 -5.23 -6.93
CA ASN A 91 -1.04 -5.99 -7.34
C ASN A 91 -0.74 -6.96 -8.49
N ALA A 92 -0.20 -6.42 -9.59
CA ALA A 92 0.10 -7.19 -10.79
C ALA A 92 1.16 -8.27 -10.54
N SER A 93 2.21 -7.97 -9.75
CA SER A 93 3.28 -8.92 -9.44
C SER A 93 2.75 -10.09 -8.62
N ARG A 94 2.02 -9.79 -7.54
CA ARG A 94 1.40 -10.80 -6.67
C ARG A 94 0.42 -11.67 -7.43
N SER A 95 -0.44 -11.07 -8.24
CA SER A 95 -1.35 -11.80 -9.12
C SER A 95 -0.59 -12.74 -10.07
N SER A 96 0.52 -12.27 -10.64
CA SER A 96 1.34 -13.05 -11.57
C SER A 96 1.99 -14.28 -10.91
N PHE A 97 2.73 -14.10 -9.81
CA PHE A 97 3.44 -15.25 -9.23
C PHE A 97 2.52 -16.21 -8.45
N LEU A 98 1.39 -15.73 -7.91
CA LEU A 98 0.39 -16.59 -7.24
C LEU A 98 -0.46 -17.40 -8.21
N THR A 99 -0.52 -16.99 -9.48
CA THR A 99 -1.13 -17.75 -10.58
C THR A 99 -0.11 -18.49 -11.44
N GLY A 100 1.18 -18.18 -11.28
CA GLY A 100 2.24 -18.68 -12.15
C GLY A 100 2.16 -18.14 -13.59
N GLN A 101 1.29 -17.15 -13.83
CA GLN A 101 1.00 -16.60 -15.15
C GLN A 101 1.60 -15.20 -15.25
N SER A 102 2.19 -14.87 -16.39
CA SER A 102 2.72 -13.54 -16.64
C SER A 102 1.60 -12.48 -16.67
N PRO A 103 1.94 -11.18 -16.52
CA PRO A 103 0.99 -10.09 -16.77
C PRO A 103 0.29 -10.18 -18.13
N PHE A 104 0.94 -10.80 -19.12
CA PHE A 104 0.41 -10.95 -20.47
C PHE A 104 -0.75 -11.96 -20.58
N ARG A 105 -0.88 -12.89 -19.62
CA ARG A 105 -2.05 -13.77 -19.50
C ARG A 105 -3.05 -13.26 -18.47
N THR A 106 -2.56 -12.66 -17.40
CA THR A 106 -3.44 -12.18 -16.33
C THR A 106 -4.17 -10.90 -16.71
N THR A 107 -3.67 -10.16 -17.70
CA THR A 107 -4.14 -8.84 -18.16
C THR A 107 -4.08 -7.75 -17.08
N ILE A 108 -3.49 -8.04 -15.92
CA ILE A 108 -3.32 -7.10 -14.80
C ILE A 108 -1.95 -6.44 -14.91
N HIS A 109 -1.95 -5.14 -15.24
CA HIS A 109 -0.71 -4.37 -15.51
C HIS A 109 -0.52 -3.12 -14.66
N VAL A 110 -1.52 -2.75 -13.86
CA VAL A 110 -1.59 -1.42 -13.26
C VAL A 110 -2.03 -1.51 -11.78
N PRO A 111 -1.74 -0.48 -10.95
CA PRO A 111 -2.03 -0.51 -9.52
C PRO A 111 -3.51 -0.31 -9.14
N GLU A 112 -4.39 0.02 -10.08
CA GLU A 112 -5.84 0.22 -9.94
C GLU A 112 -6.56 -1.01 -9.34
N PRO A 113 -7.79 -0.86 -8.81
CA PRO A 113 -8.42 -1.89 -7.98
C PRO A 113 -9.01 -3.06 -8.79
N VAL A 114 -8.41 -3.42 -9.93
CA VAL A 114 -8.74 -4.68 -10.62
C VAL A 114 -8.37 -5.80 -9.66
N GLN A 115 -9.39 -6.50 -9.16
CA GLN A 115 -9.15 -7.67 -8.32
C GLN A 115 -8.79 -8.83 -9.25
N TRP A 116 -7.76 -9.59 -8.88
CA TRP A 116 -7.28 -10.69 -9.72
C TRP A 116 -8.38 -11.74 -10.01
N ASN A 117 -9.34 -11.88 -9.10
CA ASN A 117 -10.47 -12.79 -9.20
C ASN A 117 -11.66 -12.24 -10.03
N GLU A 118 -11.58 -11.00 -10.51
CA GLU A 118 -12.52 -10.45 -11.50
C GLU A 118 -12.16 -10.92 -12.92
N VAL A 119 -10.88 -11.18 -13.17
CA VAL A 119 -10.34 -11.52 -14.49
C VAL A 119 -9.84 -12.96 -14.60
N LEU A 120 -9.45 -13.59 -13.49
CA LEU A 120 -8.99 -14.99 -13.47
C LEU A 120 -9.96 -15.90 -12.71
N PRO A 121 -10.24 -17.10 -13.24
CA PRO A 121 -11.06 -18.08 -12.53
C PRO A 121 -10.30 -18.63 -11.32
N PRO A 122 -11.01 -19.12 -10.29
CA PRO A 122 -10.38 -19.65 -9.08
C PRO A 122 -9.34 -20.76 -9.31
N GLU A 123 -9.52 -21.55 -10.35
CA GLU A 123 -8.64 -22.67 -10.66
C GLU A 123 -7.30 -22.24 -11.27
N ALA A 124 -7.10 -20.94 -11.54
CA ALA A 124 -5.89 -20.38 -12.14
C ALA A 124 -4.70 -20.25 -11.17
N SER A 125 -4.92 -20.34 -9.85
CA SER A 125 -3.86 -20.24 -8.84
C SER A 125 -3.19 -21.58 -8.53
N PHE A 126 -1.88 -21.57 -8.26
CA PHE A 126 -1.17 -22.77 -7.78
C PHE A 126 -1.72 -23.25 -6.42
N VAL A 127 -2.34 -22.37 -5.62
CA VAL A 127 -2.99 -22.74 -4.35
C VAL A 127 -4.11 -23.75 -4.59
N SER A 128 -4.87 -23.58 -5.68
CA SER A 128 -5.91 -24.52 -6.10
C SER A 128 -5.30 -25.87 -6.49
N ASN A 129 -4.16 -25.88 -7.20
CA ASN A 129 -3.46 -27.13 -7.52
C ASN A 129 -2.95 -27.85 -6.27
N MET A 130 -2.48 -27.11 -5.26
CA MET A 130 -2.05 -27.68 -3.98
C MET A 130 -3.23 -28.29 -3.22
N LYS A 131 -4.39 -27.61 -3.20
CA LYS A 131 -5.61 -28.12 -2.58
C LYS A 131 -6.12 -29.39 -3.26
N GLU A 132 -6.09 -29.45 -4.60
CA GLU A 132 -6.40 -30.67 -5.37
C GLU A 132 -5.45 -31.82 -5.05
N ALA A 133 -4.18 -31.52 -4.75
CA ALA A 133 -3.18 -32.49 -4.30
C ALA A 133 -3.36 -32.91 -2.83
N GLY A 134 -4.38 -32.40 -2.14
CA GLY A 134 -4.71 -32.74 -0.75
C GLY A 134 -4.00 -31.87 0.28
N TYR A 135 -3.41 -30.74 -0.10
CA TYR A 135 -2.79 -29.84 0.88
C TYR A 135 -3.85 -29.07 1.65
N ARG A 136 -3.63 -29.00 2.97
CA ARG A 136 -4.24 -27.99 3.81
C ARG A 136 -3.54 -26.65 3.58
N SER A 137 -4.29 -25.70 3.07
CA SER A 137 -3.83 -24.39 2.63
C SER A 137 -4.10 -23.33 3.72
N LEU A 138 -3.05 -22.65 4.15
CA LEU A 138 -3.05 -21.67 5.24
C LEU A 138 -2.40 -20.37 4.74
N SER A 139 -3.00 -19.22 5.05
CA SER A 139 -2.44 -17.91 4.66
C SER A 139 -2.64 -16.86 5.75
N SER A 140 -1.67 -15.96 5.87
CA SER A 140 -1.70 -14.80 6.78
C SER A 140 -1.03 -13.60 6.12
N GLY A 141 -1.55 -12.40 6.38
CA GLY A 141 -0.95 -11.12 5.96
C GLY A 141 -1.11 -10.79 4.48
N LYS A 142 -0.22 -9.95 3.94
CA LYS A 142 -0.29 -9.47 2.55
C LYS A 142 0.33 -10.45 1.57
N VAL A 143 -0.45 -11.46 1.16
CA VAL A 143 -0.05 -12.41 0.10
C VAL A 143 -0.59 -11.93 -1.25
N PHE A 144 -1.91 -11.82 -1.39
CA PHE A 144 -2.55 -11.04 -2.46
C PHE A 144 -2.64 -9.57 -2.07
N HIS A 145 -2.74 -8.68 -3.07
CA HIS A 145 -2.83 -7.24 -2.84
C HIS A 145 -4.21 -6.78 -2.36
N ASN A 146 -5.29 -7.30 -2.98
CA ASN A 146 -6.68 -7.02 -2.60
C ASN A 146 -7.33 -8.32 -2.10
N GLN A 147 -7.66 -8.39 -0.82
CA GLN A 147 -8.34 -9.55 -0.21
C GLN A 147 -9.78 -9.21 0.15
N THR A 148 -10.77 -9.82 -0.51
CA THR A 148 -12.17 -9.74 -0.09
C THR A 148 -12.63 -11.08 0.50
N ARG A 149 -13.07 -11.06 1.77
CA ARG A 149 -13.46 -12.25 2.57
C ARG A 149 -14.40 -13.26 1.86
N PRO A 150 -15.41 -12.86 1.06
CA PRO A 150 -16.34 -13.84 0.49
C PRO A 150 -15.70 -14.79 -0.54
N ASN A 151 -14.63 -14.37 -1.21
CA ASN A 151 -14.10 -15.08 -2.36
C ASN A 151 -12.82 -15.87 -2.03
N GLU A 152 -11.94 -15.36 -1.16
CA GLU A 152 -10.66 -16.03 -0.86
C GLU A 152 -10.78 -17.27 0.08
N GLN A 153 -11.86 -17.39 0.85
CA GLN A 153 -12.17 -18.60 1.64
C GLN A 153 -12.36 -19.85 0.77
N ALA A 154 -12.59 -19.71 -0.54
CA ALA A 154 -12.65 -20.84 -1.46
C ALA A 154 -11.27 -21.52 -1.64
N TYR A 155 -10.19 -20.75 -1.52
CA TYR A 155 -8.83 -21.16 -1.88
C TYR A 155 -8.03 -21.65 -0.68
N TYR A 156 -8.15 -20.94 0.44
CA TYR A 156 -7.47 -21.27 1.68
C TYR A 156 -8.42 -21.97 2.65
N ASP A 157 -7.98 -23.07 3.25
CA ASP A 157 -8.73 -23.74 4.32
C ASP A 157 -8.76 -22.90 5.60
N GLN A 158 -7.70 -22.11 5.84
CA GLN A 158 -7.70 -21.04 6.84
C GLN A 158 -6.98 -19.81 6.31
N LEU A 159 -7.68 -18.69 6.35
CA LEU A 159 -7.14 -17.38 6.06
C LEU A 159 -7.20 -16.55 7.34
N PHE A 160 -6.03 -16.13 7.84
CA PHE A 160 -5.93 -15.13 8.88
C PHE A 160 -5.84 -13.76 8.21
N ASP A 161 -7.04 -13.20 8.07
CA ASP A 161 -7.38 -12.06 7.25
C ASP A 161 -6.71 -10.75 7.67
N GLN A 162 -6.53 -9.85 6.69
CA GLN A 162 -6.08 -8.47 6.83
C GLN A 162 -7.06 -7.53 7.56
N ASN A 163 -8.33 -7.93 7.80
CA ASN A 163 -9.29 -7.06 8.49
C ASN A 163 -9.15 -7.04 10.04
N PHE A 164 -8.09 -7.61 10.60
CA PHE A 164 -7.53 -7.05 11.84
C PHE A 164 -6.29 -6.26 11.43
N GLN A 165 -6.45 -4.93 11.44
CA GLN A 165 -5.43 -3.94 11.08
C GLN A 165 -5.18 -3.78 9.58
N HIS A 166 -6.16 -3.16 8.94
CA HIS A 166 -5.93 -2.34 7.75
C HIS A 166 -4.60 -1.57 7.94
N PRO A 167 -3.60 -1.69 7.04
CA PRO A 167 -2.42 -0.81 7.07
C PRO A 167 -2.82 0.68 6.91
N THR A 168 -4.09 0.96 6.62
CA THR A 168 -4.73 2.28 6.70
C THR A 168 -4.98 2.81 8.10
N GLN A 169 -5.01 2.02 9.17
CA GLN A 169 -5.07 2.56 10.53
C GLN A 169 -3.81 3.40 10.81
N LEU A 170 -2.62 2.92 10.44
CA LEU A 170 -1.39 3.71 10.51
C LEU A 170 -1.11 4.61 9.29
N ARG A 171 -1.67 4.31 8.11
CA ARG A 171 -1.46 5.13 6.89
C ARG A 171 -2.33 6.37 6.83
N LEU A 172 -3.39 6.44 7.62
CA LEU A 172 -4.14 7.68 7.83
C LEU A 172 -3.72 8.39 9.13
N ALA A 173 -3.10 7.66 10.07
CA ALA A 173 -2.68 8.15 11.38
C ALA A 173 -1.27 8.70 11.49
N LEU A 174 -0.66 9.05 10.37
CA LEU A 174 0.56 9.84 10.41
C LEU A 174 0.28 11.15 9.69
N PRO A 175 0.87 12.27 10.12
CA PRO A 175 0.92 13.53 9.37
C PRO A 175 1.26 13.28 7.90
N PRO A 176 1.37 14.33 7.09
CA PRO A 176 2.24 14.26 5.95
C PRO A 176 3.74 13.99 6.34
N GLY A 177 4.04 12.84 6.97
CA GLY A 177 5.32 12.21 7.25
C GLY A 177 5.09 10.70 7.39
N GLU A 178 5.64 9.89 6.49
CA GLU A 178 5.32 8.45 6.36
C GLU A 178 6.06 7.57 7.38
N ILE A 179 6.49 8.08 8.53
CA ILE A 179 7.44 7.40 9.43
C ILE A 179 6.94 7.47 10.87
N ALA A 180 6.95 6.36 11.60
CA ALA A 180 6.57 6.34 13.02
C ALA A 180 7.25 5.23 13.81
N SER A 181 7.45 5.47 15.12
CA SER A 181 7.75 4.40 16.07
C SER A 181 6.46 3.82 16.63
N VAL A 182 6.27 2.50 16.55
CA VAL A 182 5.14 1.80 17.18
C VAL A 182 5.62 0.48 17.76
N SER A 183 5.23 0.17 19.00
CA SER A 183 5.56 -1.11 19.65
C SER A 183 5.14 -2.33 18.83
N GLU A 184 5.91 -3.42 18.92
CA GLU A 184 5.72 -4.62 18.08
C GLU A 184 4.32 -5.27 18.26
N GLU A 185 3.81 -5.28 19.50
CA GLU A 185 2.49 -5.86 19.82
C GLU A 185 1.32 -5.15 19.11
N ARG A 186 1.54 -3.92 18.62
CA ARG A 186 0.54 -3.11 17.92
C ARG A 186 0.73 -3.08 16.41
N GLN A 187 1.64 -3.90 15.85
CA GLN A 187 1.87 -3.96 14.41
C GLN A 187 1.27 -5.21 13.79
N ALA A 188 0.48 -5.02 12.73
CA ALA A 188 -0.17 -6.09 11.96
C ALA A 188 0.77 -7.24 11.58
N ASP A 189 1.99 -6.92 11.14
CA ASP A 189 2.98 -7.94 10.74
C ASP A 189 3.36 -8.88 11.91
N GLY A 190 3.46 -8.36 13.13
CA GLY A 190 3.75 -9.16 14.32
C GLY A 190 2.63 -10.16 14.62
N VAL A 191 1.37 -9.71 14.58
CA VAL A 191 0.18 -10.55 14.78
C VAL A 191 0.07 -11.64 13.71
N HIS A 192 0.30 -11.29 12.45
CA HIS A 192 0.28 -12.23 11.33
C HIS A 192 1.37 -13.30 11.45
N VAL A 193 2.55 -12.92 11.92
CA VAL A 193 3.69 -13.81 12.18
C VAL A 193 3.43 -14.73 13.36
N ASP A 194 2.87 -14.22 14.46
CA ASP A 194 2.51 -15.03 15.63
C ASP A 194 1.46 -16.09 15.30
N TRP A 195 0.46 -15.73 14.48
CA TRP A 195 -0.50 -16.70 13.97
C TRP A 195 0.17 -17.80 13.13
N ALA A 196 1.10 -17.43 12.25
CA ALA A 196 1.84 -18.41 11.44
C ALA A 196 2.72 -19.33 12.31
N ILE A 197 3.37 -18.79 13.35
CA ILE A 197 4.13 -19.56 14.35
C ILE A 197 3.23 -20.54 15.09
N GLU A 198 2.00 -20.15 15.44
CA GLU A 198 1.01 -21.05 16.04
C GLU A 198 0.72 -22.25 15.11
N LYS A 199 0.52 -22.00 13.80
CA LYS A 199 0.25 -23.08 12.82
C LYS A 199 1.46 -23.96 12.60
N ILE A 200 2.65 -23.37 12.51
CA ILE A 200 3.92 -24.11 12.43
C ILE A 200 4.08 -25.01 13.66
N SER A 201 3.83 -24.50 14.86
CA SER A 201 4.01 -25.24 16.12
C SER A 201 2.99 -26.38 16.29
N GLN A 202 1.79 -26.24 15.70
CA GLN A 202 0.73 -27.26 15.72
C GLN A 202 0.90 -28.33 14.65
N TYR A 203 1.81 -28.15 13.69
CA TYR A 203 2.01 -29.09 12.60
C TYR A 203 2.76 -30.34 13.07
N GLU A 204 2.11 -31.50 12.99
CA GLU A 204 2.71 -32.80 13.32
C GLU A 204 2.58 -33.77 12.14
N ARG A 205 3.53 -34.70 11.98
CA ARG A 205 3.39 -35.84 11.05
C ARG A 205 3.53 -37.17 11.81
N THR A 206 2.63 -38.11 11.58
CA THR A 206 2.69 -39.47 12.16
C THR A 206 3.64 -40.38 11.38
N ARG A 207 4.59 -41.03 12.04
CA ARG A 207 5.53 -41.94 11.34
C ARG A 207 4.94 -43.33 11.16
N ASP A 208 4.80 -43.81 9.91
CA ASP A 208 4.42 -45.20 9.62
C ASP A 208 5.56 -46.12 10.00
N LYS A 209 5.35 -46.91 11.06
CA LYS A 209 6.34 -47.83 11.63
C LYS A 209 6.77 -48.96 10.68
N ASN A 210 6.04 -49.19 9.58
CA ASN A 210 6.36 -50.24 8.61
C ASN A 210 7.20 -49.75 7.41
N THR A 211 7.11 -48.45 7.09
CA THR A 211 7.84 -47.83 5.96
C THR A 211 8.85 -46.79 6.40
N ASP A 212 8.87 -46.43 7.69
CA ASP A 212 9.72 -45.40 8.31
C ASP A 212 9.46 -43.96 7.80
N GLN A 213 8.41 -43.77 6.99
CA GLN A 213 7.96 -42.50 6.40
C GLN A 213 7.02 -41.72 7.33
N PHE A 214 7.02 -40.39 7.20
CA PHE A 214 6.08 -39.51 7.89
C PHE A 214 4.75 -39.38 7.11
N ARG A 215 3.62 -39.31 7.81
CA ARG A 215 2.26 -39.17 7.28
C ARG A 215 1.45 -38.21 8.15
N HIS A 216 0.98 -37.11 7.59
CA HIS A 216 -0.20 -36.43 8.09
C HIS A 216 -1.38 -36.81 7.18
N ASP A 217 -2.62 -36.67 7.63
CA ASP A 217 -3.78 -36.96 6.76
C ASP A 217 -3.82 -35.97 5.57
N ASP A 218 -3.35 -34.72 5.76
CA ASP A 218 -3.20 -33.67 4.73
C ASP A 218 -1.84 -32.91 4.82
N PRO A 219 -0.97 -32.84 3.79
CA PRO A 219 0.24 -32.00 3.84
C PRO A 219 -0.06 -30.49 3.97
N MET A 220 0.88 -29.68 4.47
CA MET A 220 0.65 -28.25 4.74
C MET A 220 1.26 -27.35 3.66
N PHE A 221 0.47 -26.39 3.17
CA PHE A 221 0.96 -25.22 2.44
C PHE A 221 0.66 -23.97 3.30
N LEU A 222 1.70 -23.24 3.69
CA LEU A 222 1.60 -22.03 4.48
C LEU A 222 2.20 -20.84 3.71
N SER A 223 1.41 -19.81 3.47
CA SER A 223 1.88 -18.52 2.97
C SER A 223 1.80 -17.44 4.05
N VAL A 224 2.86 -16.63 4.16
CA VAL A 224 2.95 -15.51 5.11
C VAL A 224 3.39 -14.26 4.36
N GLY A 225 2.54 -13.23 4.37
CA GLY A 225 2.81 -11.95 3.75
C GLY A 225 3.18 -10.89 4.79
N ILE A 226 4.41 -10.39 4.74
CA ILE A 226 4.91 -9.31 5.61
C ILE A 226 4.82 -8.00 4.82
N ILE A 227 4.16 -7.00 5.40
CA ILE A 227 3.92 -5.69 4.78
C ILE A 227 5.19 -4.83 4.82
N ARG A 228 6.00 -4.90 5.88
CA ARG A 228 7.27 -4.17 5.89
C ARG A 228 8.25 -4.72 4.84
N PRO A 229 9.04 -3.84 4.19
CA PRO A 229 9.20 -2.41 4.45
C PRO A 229 8.27 -1.45 3.68
N HIS A 230 7.17 -1.90 3.10
CA HIS A 230 6.22 -1.02 2.40
C HIS A 230 5.73 0.12 3.31
N ARG A 231 5.65 1.32 2.71
CA ARG A 231 5.17 2.54 3.36
C ARG A 231 3.74 2.42 3.91
N PRO A 232 3.35 3.16 4.96
CA PRO A 232 4.18 4.01 5.80
C PRO A 232 5.25 3.20 6.55
N PHE A 233 6.42 3.80 6.74
CA PHE A 233 7.57 3.22 7.42
C PHE A 233 7.41 3.26 8.93
N ILE A 234 6.74 2.24 9.47
CA ILE A 234 6.55 2.08 10.91
C ILE A 234 7.26 0.84 11.42
N ALA A 235 8.07 1.02 12.45
CA ALA A 235 8.81 -0.03 13.15
C ALA A 235 8.90 0.34 14.64
N PRO A 236 9.22 -0.59 15.55
CA PRO A 236 9.53 -0.21 16.93
C PRO A 236 10.78 0.69 17.00
N GLN A 237 10.84 1.63 17.97
CA GLN A 237 11.95 2.58 18.13
C GLN A 237 13.33 1.91 18.10
N ALA A 238 13.46 0.74 18.72
CA ALA A 238 14.70 -0.03 18.77
C ALA A 238 15.29 -0.33 17.38
N PHE A 239 14.48 -0.37 16.31
CA PHE A 239 14.95 -0.55 14.94
C PHE A 239 15.37 0.76 14.27
N PHE A 240 14.80 1.90 14.66
CA PHE A 240 15.29 3.22 14.27
C PHE A 240 16.66 3.51 14.88
N ASP A 241 16.86 3.11 16.14
CA ASP A 241 18.12 3.30 16.89
C ASP A 241 19.32 2.56 16.26
N LEU A 242 19.07 1.54 15.43
CA LEU A 242 20.11 0.86 14.64
C LEU A 242 20.72 1.75 13.56
N TYR A 243 20.00 2.81 13.17
CA TYR A 243 20.31 3.67 12.05
C TYR A 243 20.25 5.14 12.47
N PRO A 244 21.25 5.67 13.20
CA PRO A 244 21.29 7.09 13.55
C PRO A 244 21.15 7.96 12.29
N ILE A 245 20.28 8.96 12.31
CA ILE A 245 19.90 9.74 11.12
C ILE A 245 21.11 10.40 10.44
N GLU A 246 22.11 10.79 11.21
CA GLU A 246 23.37 11.38 10.74
C GLU A 246 24.30 10.39 10.01
N SER A 247 24.03 9.08 10.13
CA SER A 247 24.75 8.03 9.41
C SER A 247 24.16 7.72 8.04
N ILE A 248 22.93 8.19 7.78
CA ILE A 248 22.22 7.94 6.52
C ILE A 248 22.82 8.76 5.39
N ASN A 249 23.33 8.07 4.38
CA ASN A 249 23.71 8.67 3.12
C ASN A 249 22.49 8.72 2.20
N THR A 250 21.86 9.89 2.12
CA THR A 250 20.84 10.11 1.10
C THR A 250 21.51 10.09 -0.26
N ILE A 251 21.10 9.13 -1.09
CA ILE A 251 21.47 9.12 -2.51
C ILE A 251 20.62 10.20 -3.17
N THR A 252 21.02 11.46 -2.96
CA THR A 252 20.63 12.54 -3.87
C THR A 252 21.38 12.26 -5.16
N SER A 253 20.63 12.17 -6.27
CA SER A 253 21.11 11.74 -7.59
C SER A 253 22.56 12.12 -7.84
N LEU A 254 23.38 11.12 -8.16
CA LEU A 254 24.75 11.39 -8.54
C LEU A 254 24.75 12.31 -9.77
N ALA A 255 25.77 13.15 -9.93
CA ALA A 255 25.92 13.95 -11.15
C ALA A 255 25.94 13.09 -12.43
N SER A 256 26.29 11.80 -12.31
CA SER A 256 26.18 10.81 -13.38
C SER A 256 24.75 10.35 -13.65
N ASP A 257 23.87 10.31 -12.64
CA ASP A 257 22.49 9.90 -12.79
C ASP A 257 21.68 10.92 -13.59
N GLU A 258 22.03 12.21 -13.52
CA GLU A 258 21.41 13.26 -14.34
C GLU A 258 21.78 13.13 -15.82
N ALA A 259 22.99 12.67 -16.15
CA ALA A 259 23.45 12.49 -17.53
C ALA A 259 22.75 11.31 -18.23
N ASP A 260 22.38 10.27 -17.48
CA ASP A 260 21.64 9.10 -17.97
C ASP A 260 20.18 9.45 -18.35
N LEU A 261 19.64 10.56 -17.82
CA LEU A 261 18.27 10.99 -18.14
C LEU A 261 18.10 11.50 -19.56
N ASP A 262 19.19 11.84 -20.25
CA ASP A 262 19.09 12.22 -21.66
C ASP A 262 18.68 11.02 -22.53
N ASP A 263 19.00 9.80 -22.08
CA ASP A 263 18.91 8.55 -22.84
C ASP A 263 17.58 7.77 -22.66
N VAL A 264 16.78 8.09 -21.64
CA VAL A 264 15.47 7.45 -21.39
C VAL A 264 14.34 8.10 -22.20
N SER A 265 13.24 7.38 -22.46
CA SER A 265 12.08 7.94 -23.18
C SER A 265 11.39 9.07 -22.39
N GLU A 266 10.74 9.99 -23.10
CA GLU A 266 10.05 11.14 -22.50
C GLU A 266 8.97 10.73 -21.47
N PHE A 267 8.33 9.58 -21.72
CA PHE A 267 7.39 8.96 -20.79
C PHE A 267 8.05 8.71 -19.41
N TYR A 268 9.23 8.09 -19.37
CA TYR A 268 9.93 7.82 -18.11
C TYR A 268 10.49 9.09 -17.46
N LYS A 269 10.92 10.09 -18.25
CA LYS A 269 11.32 11.41 -17.71
C LYS A 269 10.16 12.07 -16.99
N THR A 270 8.98 12.04 -17.59
CA THR A 270 7.74 12.61 -17.04
C THR A 270 7.30 11.86 -15.78
N PHE A 271 7.27 10.53 -15.84
CA PHE A 271 6.95 9.66 -14.71
C PHE A 271 7.82 9.96 -13.48
N ARG A 272 9.13 10.06 -13.68
CA ARG A 272 10.15 10.35 -12.64
C ARG A 272 10.03 11.75 -12.06
N LEU A 273 10.12 12.77 -12.91
CA LEU A 273 10.26 14.17 -12.49
C LEU A 273 8.96 14.74 -11.91
N GLN A 274 7.82 14.10 -12.18
CA GLN A 274 6.53 14.60 -11.80
C GLN A 274 5.84 13.86 -10.66
N SER A 275 6.41 12.78 -10.12
CA SER A 275 5.81 12.14 -8.95
C SER A 275 5.68 13.15 -7.79
N ASN A 276 4.45 13.40 -7.37
CA ASN A 276 4.16 14.31 -6.25
C ASN A 276 4.93 13.91 -4.99
N TYR A 277 5.20 12.61 -4.85
CA TYR A 277 6.01 12.04 -3.79
C TYR A 277 7.47 12.50 -3.83
N HIS A 278 8.17 12.33 -4.95
CA HIS A 278 9.55 12.81 -5.09
C HIS A 278 9.65 14.32 -4.85
N LYS A 279 8.76 15.11 -5.46
CA LYS A 279 8.73 16.57 -5.29
C LYS A 279 8.54 16.96 -3.83
N ARG A 280 7.63 16.31 -3.12
CA ARG A 280 7.34 16.57 -1.71
C ARG A 280 8.53 16.22 -0.82
N LEU A 281 9.13 15.05 -0.98
CA LEU A 281 10.32 14.63 -0.22
C LEU A 281 11.47 15.61 -0.39
N VAL A 282 11.75 16.00 -1.64
CA VAL A 282 12.81 16.96 -1.95
C VAL A 282 12.49 18.34 -1.38
N SER A 283 11.24 18.82 -1.47
CA SER A 283 10.86 20.12 -0.93
C SER A 283 10.93 20.20 0.60
N LEU A 284 10.65 19.10 1.28
CA LEU A 284 10.68 19.01 2.74
C LEU A 284 12.08 18.68 3.29
N GLY A 285 13.02 18.27 2.44
CA GLY A 285 14.37 17.88 2.86
C GLY A 285 14.41 16.55 3.62
N GLN A 286 13.39 15.71 3.49
CA GLN A 286 13.16 14.52 4.35
C GLN A 286 13.76 13.20 3.81
N ALA A 287 14.67 13.26 2.84
CA ALA A 287 15.20 12.05 2.20
C ALA A 287 15.90 11.11 3.20
N ALA A 288 16.57 11.66 4.22
CA ALA A 288 17.33 10.86 5.19
C ALA A 288 16.39 10.11 6.13
N GLU A 289 15.34 10.77 6.57
CA GLU A 289 14.31 10.24 7.46
C GLU A 289 13.56 9.10 6.77
N PHE A 290 13.23 9.26 5.49
CA PHE A 290 12.55 8.21 4.72
C PHE A 290 13.43 6.99 4.49
N THR A 291 14.70 7.20 4.16
CA THR A 291 15.66 6.09 4.06
C THR A 291 15.85 5.42 5.43
N GLN A 292 15.96 6.18 6.53
CA GLN A 292 16.03 5.64 7.89
C GLN A 292 14.82 4.79 8.22
N GLY A 293 13.61 5.30 7.96
CA GLY A 293 12.35 4.59 8.19
C GLY A 293 12.27 3.29 7.40
N TYR A 294 12.65 3.30 6.12
CA TYR A 294 12.71 2.08 5.31
C TYR A 294 13.67 1.05 5.90
N LEU A 295 14.89 1.46 6.29
CA LEU A 295 15.89 0.57 6.89
C LEU A 295 15.43 0.02 8.24
N ALA A 296 14.80 0.84 9.08
CA ALA A 296 14.21 0.40 10.35
C ALA A 296 13.12 -0.66 10.13
N CYS A 297 12.22 -0.41 9.17
CA CYS A 297 11.18 -1.36 8.76
C CYS A 297 11.76 -2.66 8.20
N LEU A 298 12.84 -2.58 7.43
CA LEU A 298 13.54 -3.75 6.93
C LEU A 298 14.12 -4.59 8.08
N SER A 299 14.82 -3.98 9.02
CA SER A 299 15.36 -4.70 10.19
C SER A 299 14.26 -5.29 11.07
N TYR A 300 13.12 -4.60 11.18
CA TYR A 300 11.96 -5.13 11.86
C TYR A 300 11.40 -6.36 11.12
N ALA A 301 11.25 -6.28 9.81
CA ALA A 301 10.85 -7.40 8.96
C ALA A 301 11.83 -8.59 9.07
N ASP A 302 13.14 -8.34 9.16
CA ASP A 302 14.16 -9.37 9.44
C ASP A 302 13.96 -10.02 10.82
N SER A 303 13.61 -9.25 11.85
CA SER A 303 13.35 -9.81 13.19
C SER A 303 12.15 -10.77 13.20
N LEU A 304 11.10 -10.44 12.45
CA LEU A 304 9.92 -11.28 12.25
C LEU A 304 10.27 -12.56 11.48
N LEU A 305 11.11 -12.45 10.45
CA LEU A 305 11.68 -13.60 9.76
C LEU A 305 12.43 -14.50 10.75
N GLY A 306 13.20 -13.93 11.67
CA GLY A 306 13.88 -14.66 12.74
C GLY A 306 12.92 -15.51 13.57
N LYS A 307 11.79 -14.94 14.01
CA LYS A 307 10.75 -15.67 14.75
C LYS A 307 10.16 -16.83 13.94
N LEU A 308 9.90 -16.63 12.66
CA LEU A 308 9.43 -17.70 11.76
C LEU A 308 10.47 -18.81 11.60
N LEU A 309 11.74 -18.45 11.36
CA LEU A 309 12.84 -19.42 11.23
C LEU A 309 13.03 -20.23 12.51
N ASP A 310 12.94 -19.60 13.68
CA ASP A 310 13.02 -20.30 14.97
C ASP A 310 11.89 -21.32 15.14
N ALA A 311 10.65 -20.95 14.78
CA ALA A 311 9.51 -21.86 14.84
C ALA A 311 9.65 -23.04 13.86
N ILE A 312 10.11 -22.77 12.64
CA ILE A 312 10.35 -23.81 11.61
C ILE A 312 11.42 -24.79 12.09
N GLU A 313 12.53 -24.27 12.63
CA GLU A 313 13.66 -25.09 13.08
C GLU A 313 13.36 -25.87 14.36
N ALA A 314 12.46 -25.35 15.21
CA ALA A 314 12.00 -26.05 16.40
C ALA A 314 11.06 -27.22 16.10
N ASN A 315 10.48 -27.27 14.89
CA ASN A 315 9.57 -28.34 14.48
C ASN A 315 10.27 -29.40 13.60
N ASP A 316 10.61 -30.54 14.19
CA ASP A 316 11.24 -31.68 13.49
C ASP A 316 10.43 -32.16 12.27
N HIS A 317 9.10 -31.92 12.24
CA HIS A 317 8.23 -32.26 11.12
C HIS A 317 8.36 -31.32 9.93
N LEU A 318 9.15 -30.24 10.00
CA LEU A 318 9.43 -29.33 8.89
C LEU A 318 10.86 -29.44 8.35
N SER A 319 11.65 -30.41 8.83
CA SER A 319 13.05 -30.60 8.45
C SER A 319 13.29 -30.87 6.94
N ASP A 320 12.27 -31.33 6.22
CA ASP A 320 12.28 -31.54 4.78
C ASP A 320 11.38 -30.53 4.01
N ALA A 321 10.87 -29.50 4.67
CA ALA A 321 10.00 -28.52 4.03
C ALA A 321 10.70 -27.81 2.87
N LEU A 322 9.93 -27.44 1.84
CA LEU A 322 10.35 -26.43 0.88
C LEU A 322 10.06 -25.06 1.49
N ILE A 323 11.08 -24.22 1.61
CA ILE A 323 10.93 -22.85 2.09
C ILE A 323 11.36 -21.90 0.98
N ILE A 324 10.44 -21.04 0.53
CA ILE A 324 10.69 -19.99 -0.45
C ILE A 324 10.47 -18.65 0.25
N ILE A 325 11.45 -17.75 0.10
CA ILE A 325 11.39 -16.40 0.66
C ILE A 325 11.69 -15.41 -0.44
N THR A 326 10.80 -14.44 -0.63
CA THR A 326 10.92 -13.44 -1.70
C THR A 326 10.28 -12.10 -1.33
N SER A 327 10.52 -11.08 -2.15
CA SER A 327 9.68 -9.88 -2.25
C SER A 327 8.72 -9.97 -3.43
N ASP A 328 7.67 -9.16 -3.46
CA ASP A 328 6.80 -8.99 -4.62
C ASP A 328 7.41 -8.09 -5.71
N ASN A 329 8.19 -7.08 -5.32
CA ASN A 329 8.95 -6.22 -6.21
C ASN A 329 10.14 -5.57 -5.47
N GLY A 330 11.03 -4.91 -6.20
CA GLY A 330 12.13 -4.16 -5.61
C GLY A 330 11.71 -2.76 -5.17
N TYR A 331 12.66 -1.91 -4.80
CA TYR A 331 12.38 -0.55 -4.30
C TYR A 331 13.55 0.40 -4.54
N GLN A 332 13.26 1.70 -4.64
CA GLN A 332 14.21 2.80 -4.83
C GLN A 332 14.06 3.83 -3.71
N LEU A 333 15.19 4.32 -3.20
CA LEU A 333 15.33 5.25 -2.08
C LEU A 333 16.13 6.51 -2.48
N GLY A 334 15.91 6.99 -3.71
CA GLY A 334 16.55 8.18 -4.26
C GLY A 334 17.45 7.91 -5.47
N GLU A 335 17.78 6.64 -5.76
CA GLU A 335 18.53 6.24 -6.95
C GLU A 335 17.89 6.86 -8.19
N LYS A 336 18.72 7.44 -9.06
CA LYS A 336 18.26 8.13 -10.26
C LYS A 336 17.10 9.09 -9.94
N SER A 337 17.16 9.86 -8.85
CA SER A 337 16.09 10.76 -8.38
C SER A 337 14.69 10.14 -8.39
N THR A 338 14.59 8.83 -8.13
CA THR A 338 13.32 8.12 -8.05
C THR A 338 13.12 7.48 -6.69
N TRP A 339 11.86 7.30 -6.34
CA TRP A 339 11.42 6.72 -5.08
C TRP A 339 10.25 5.77 -5.36
N ASN A 340 10.13 4.71 -4.56
CA ASN A 340 9.19 3.60 -4.75
C ASN A 340 9.64 2.57 -5.79
N LYS A 341 8.69 2.12 -6.61
CA LYS A 341 8.82 1.13 -7.68
C LYS A 341 8.32 1.78 -8.98
N PHE A 342 7.75 1.03 -9.92
CA PHE A 342 7.19 1.53 -11.17
C PHE A 342 8.20 1.93 -12.26
N THR A 343 9.41 1.37 -12.23
CA THR A 343 10.40 1.59 -13.30
C THR A 343 10.89 0.26 -13.87
N LEU A 344 11.59 0.32 -15.01
CA LEU A 344 12.29 -0.82 -15.60
C LEU A 344 13.77 -0.91 -15.17
N TRP A 345 14.22 0.01 -14.30
CA TRP A 345 15.54 -0.13 -13.69
C TRP A 345 15.59 -1.35 -12.81
N GLU A 346 16.81 -1.83 -12.62
CA GLU A 346 17.01 -3.07 -11.92
C GLU A 346 16.48 -3.02 -10.50
N ASP A 347 16.65 -1.90 -9.79
CA ASP A 347 16.25 -1.76 -8.38
C ASP A 347 14.74 -1.87 -8.16
N SER A 348 13.90 -1.53 -9.14
CA SER A 348 12.44 -1.69 -9.03
C SER A 348 11.96 -3.14 -9.25
N ALA A 349 12.72 -3.95 -9.98
CA ALA A 349 12.31 -5.28 -10.40
C ALA A 349 13.05 -6.41 -9.68
N LYS A 350 14.30 -6.17 -9.27
CA LYS A 350 15.14 -7.15 -8.61
C LYS A 350 14.67 -7.38 -7.18
N VAL A 351 14.59 -8.64 -6.79
CA VAL A 351 14.07 -9.06 -5.50
C VAL A 351 15.02 -10.05 -4.83
N PRO A 352 15.08 -10.09 -3.49
CA PRO A 352 15.70 -11.21 -2.81
C PRO A 352 14.90 -12.49 -3.12
N LEU A 353 15.58 -13.59 -3.44
CA LEU A 353 14.95 -14.90 -3.62
C LEU A 353 15.82 -16.00 -3.02
N TYR A 354 15.30 -16.65 -1.99
CA TYR A 354 15.95 -17.76 -1.30
C TYR A 354 15.08 -19.01 -1.39
N VAL A 355 15.70 -20.14 -1.75
CA VAL A 355 15.03 -21.44 -1.83
C VAL A 355 15.80 -22.45 -0.99
N ALA A 356 15.21 -22.87 0.12
CA ALA A 356 15.71 -23.97 0.93
C ALA A 356 14.95 -25.26 0.57
N ASP A 357 15.70 -26.24 0.05
CA ASP A 357 15.20 -27.58 -0.27
C ASP A 357 16.32 -28.59 0.06
N PRO A 358 16.03 -29.75 0.68
CA PRO A 358 17.04 -30.75 1.04
C PRO A 358 17.86 -31.29 -0.14
N ARG A 359 17.38 -31.15 -1.38
CA ARG A 359 18.12 -31.54 -2.59
C ARG A 359 19.20 -30.53 -2.96
N LEU A 360 19.07 -29.28 -2.51
CA LEU A 360 19.97 -28.19 -2.83
C LEU A 360 21.11 -28.09 -1.83
N ALA A 361 22.26 -27.60 -2.29
CA ALA A 361 23.41 -27.34 -1.42
C ALA A 361 23.18 -26.03 -0.64
N PRO A 362 23.02 -26.07 0.70
CA PRO A 362 22.78 -24.86 1.49
C PRO A 362 24.00 -23.93 1.45
N GLY A 363 23.78 -22.61 1.51
CA GLY A 363 24.86 -21.63 1.49
C GLY A 363 25.47 -21.40 0.11
N THR A 364 24.79 -21.82 -0.96
CA THR A 364 25.25 -21.63 -2.34
C THR A 364 24.43 -20.58 -3.08
N GLN A 365 24.95 -20.10 -4.20
CA GLN A 365 24.34 -19.06 -5.02
C GLN A 365 24.07 -19.59 -6.42
N CYS A 366 22.96 -19.15 -7.01
CA CYS A 366 22.59 -19.39 -8.40
C CYS A 366 22.53 -18.05 -9.14
N ASP A 367 23.38 -17.86 -10.13
CA ASP A 367 23.47 -16.62 -10.90
C ASP A 367 22.65 -16.64 -12.20
N VAL A 368 21.87 -17.69 -12.43
CA VAL A 368 20.94 -17.79 -13.56
C VAL A 368 19.82 -16.75 -13.39
N PRO A 369 19.49 -15.95 -14.41
CA PRO A 369 18.33 -15.07 -14.37
C PRO A 369 17.03 -15.86 -14.22
N VAL A 370 16.25 -15.55 -13.18
CA VAL A 370 14.96 -16.18 -12.87
C VAL A 370 13.88 -15.13 -12.66
N SER A 371 12.62 -15.56 -12.75
CA SER A 371 11.44 -14.73 -12.55
C SER A 371 10.63 -15.25 -11.37
N LEU A 372 9.87 -14.38 -10.70
CA LEU A 372 8.91 -14.83 -9.68
C LEU A 372 7.86 -15.81 -10.23
N LEU A 373 7.62 -15.82 -11.55
CA LEU A 373 6.78 -16.84 -12.22
C LEU A 373 7.29 -18.28 -12.00
N ASP A 374 8.56 -18.45 -11.65
CA ASP A 374 9.20 -19.74 -11.38
C ASP A 374 8.76 -20.35 -10.02
N ILE A 375 8.14 -19.57 -9.13
CA ILE A 375 7.69 -20.03 -7.81
C ILE A 375 6.56 -21.07 -7.94
N ALA A 376 5.52 -20.78 -8.72
CA ALA A 376 4.37 -21.66 -8.90
C ALA A 376 4.74 -23.09 -9.39
N PRO A 377 5.50 -23.27 -10.48
CA PRO A 377 5.93 -24.60 -10.91
C PRO A 377 6.86 -25.28 -9.91
N THR A 378 7.69 -24.53 -9.17
CA THR A 378 8.51 -25.08 -8.08
C THR A 378 7.64 -25.67 -6.98
N ILE A 379 6.66 -24.91 -6.50
CA ILE A 379 5.73 -25.36 -5.46
C ILE A 379 4.95 -26.59 -5.90
N CYS A 380 4.41 -26.60 -7.13
CA CYS A 380 3.65 -27.77 -7.61
C CYS A 380 4.54 -29.01 -7.80
N SER A 381 5.74 -28.83 -8.35
CA SER A 381 6.72 -29.90 -8.55
C SER A 381 7.09 -30.57 -7.23
N VAL A 382 7.43 -29.78 -6.20
CA VAL A 382 7.79 -30.30 -4.87
C VAL A 382 6.58 -30.81 -4.12
N GLY A 383 5.44 -30.14 -4.32
CA GLY A 383 4.18 -30.47 -3.69
C GLY A 383 3.55 -31.76 -4.24
N ASN A 384 4.07 -32.32 -5.34
CA ASN A 384 3.43 -33.38 -6.10
C ASN A 384 2.01 -32.99 -6.57
N ALA A 385 1.79 -31.69 -6.79
CA ALA A 385 0.59 -31.16 -7.42
C ALA A 385 0.76 -31.17 -8.94
N THR A 386 -0.33 -31.34 -9.68
CA THR A 386 -0.27 -31.26 -11.15
C THR A 386 -0.12 -29.78 -11.53
N PRO A 387 1.02 -29.37 -12.14
CA PRO A 387 1.20 -27.98 -12.54
C PRO A 387 0.21 -27.61 -13.64
N SER A 388 -0.33 -26.39 -13.57
CA SER A 388 -1.17 -25.86 -14.64
C SER A 388 -0.38 -25.76 -15.96
N PRO A 389 -0.97 -26.11 -17.11
CA PRO A 389 -0.34 -25.90 -18.41
C PRO A 389 -0.18 -24.40 -18.75
N LEU A 390 -0.81 -23.51 -17.99
CA LEU A 390 -0.73 -22.05 -18.17
C LEU A 390 0.44 -21.42 -17.41
N PHE A 391 1.19 -22.18 -16.60
CA PHE A 391 2.35 -21.63 -15.91
C PHE A 391 3.45 -21.24 -16.90
N ASP A 392 3.94 -20.00 -16.75
CA ASP A 392 4.94 -19.40 -17.62
C ASP A 392 6.38 -19.55 -17.09
N GLY A 393 6.53 -20.04 -15.86
CA GLY A 393 7.81 -20.28 -15.19
C GLY A 393 8.37 -21.71 -15.34
N GLN A 394 9.49 -21.98 -14.66
CA GLN A 394 10.12 -23.29 -14.54
C GLN A 394 10.53 -23.56 -13.09
N ASP A 395 10.74 -24.83 -12.74
CA ASP A 395 11.12 -25.24 -11.40
C ASP A 395 12.51 -24.70 -10.99
N LEU A 396 12.54 -23.83 -9.97
CA LEU A 396 13.73 -23.22 -9.39
C LEU A 396 14.70 -24.26 -8.83
N VAL A 397 14.21 -25.37 -8.26
CA VAL A 397 15.08 -26.41 -7.72
C VAL A 397 15.83 -27.12 -8.84
N GLU A 398 15.17 -27.40 -9.97
CA GLU A 398 15.84 -27.97 -11.15
C GLU A 398 16.84 -26.99 -11.76
N ILE A 399 16.51 -25.69 -11.81
CA ILE A 399 17.44 -24.65 -12.27
C ILE A 399 18.70 -24.61 -11.40
N ALA A 400 18.54 -24.62 -10.07
CA ALA A 400 19.67 -24.58 -9.14
C ALA A 400 20.50 -25.87 -9.13
N LEU A 401 19.90 -27.03 -9.44
CA LEU A 401 20.62 -28.29 -9.60
C LEU A 401 21.42 -28.35 -10.91
N ASN A 402 20.95 -27.67 -11.96
CA ASN A 402 21.52 -27.75 -13.30
C ASN A 402 21.77 -26.36 -13.94
N PRO A 403 22.45 -25.41 -13.26
CA PRO A 403 22.51 -24.02 -13.70
C PRO A 403 23.16 -23.84 -15.08
N ASP A 404 24.10 -24.71 -15.46
CA ASP A 404 24.76 -24.71 -16.77
C ASP A 404 23.80 -24.93 -17.95
N ASP A 405 22.71 -25.68 -17.74
CA ASP A 405 21.67 -25.94 -18.74
C ASP A 405 20.76 -24.72 -18.94
N HIS A 406 20.77 -23.78 -17.99
CA HIS A 406 19.92 -22.59 -17.98
C HIS A 406 20.68 -21.28 -18.19
N LYS A 407 21.99 -21.30 -18.48
CA LYS A 407 22.84 -20.09 -18.65
C LYS A 407 22.38 -19.08 -19.71
N ALA A 408 21.54 -19.50 -20.67
CA ALA A 408 21.01 -18.65 -21.74
C ALA A 408 19.63 -18.04 -21.39
N ARG A 409 19.10 -18.36 -20.21
CA ARG A 409 17.83 -17.88 -19.70
C ARG A 409 17.87 -16.37 -19.49
N VAL A 410 16.70 -15.75 -19.63
CA VAL A 410 16.47 -14.34 -19.38
C VAL A 410 15.22 -14.18 -18.51
N ALA A 411 15.12 -13.08 -17.78
CA ALA A 411 13.91 -12.65 -17.09
C ALA A 411 13.29 -11.46 -17.84
N ILE A 412 11.96 -11.44 -17.94
CA ILE A 412 11.20 -10.34 -18.53
C ILE A 412 10.47 -9.60 -17.42
N THR A 413 10.60 -8.27 -17.41
CA THR A 413 9.79 -7.39 -16.56
C THR A 413 9.02 -6.42 -17.44
N SER A 414 7.70 -6.38 -17.26
CA SER A 414 6.77 -5.47 -17.92
C SER A 414 6.54 -4.24 -17.06
N MET A 415 6.37 -3.08 -17.71
CA MET A 415 5.92 -1.86 -17.04
C MET A 415 5.17 -0.95 -18.03
N ILE A 416 3.83 -0.90 -17.91
CA ILE A 416 2.92 -0.01 -18.65
C ILE A 416 3.32 0.19 -20.13
N GLY A 417 3.19 -0.85 -20.96
CA GLY A 417 3.52 -0.77 -22.39
C GLY A 417 5.03 -0.82 -22.72
N SER A 418 5.89 -0.83 -21.70
CA SER A 418 7.34 -0.99 -21.86
C SER A 418 7.81 -2.32 -21.28
N LEU A 419 8.94 -2.80 -21.76
CA LEU A 419 9.47 -4.13 -21.46
C LEU A 419 10.95 -4.04 -21.14
N SER A 420 11.43 -4.89 -20.25
CA SER A 420 12.86 -5.14 -20.09
C SER A 420 13.16 -6.62 -20.15
N VAL A 421 14.34 -6.94 -20.68
CA VAL A 421 14.92 -8.27 -20.66
C VAL A 421 16.24 -8.24 -19.92
N ARG A 422 16.37 -9.14 -18.95
CA ARG A 422 17.56 -9.28 -18.14
C ARG A 422 18.20 -10.65 -18.38
N SER A 423 19.34 -10.64 -19.06
CA SER A 423 20.21 -11.82 -19.20
C SER A 423 21.15 -11.93 -17.99
N LYS A 424 22.22 -12.73 -18.06
CA LYS A 424 23.25 -12.73 -17.01
C LYS A 424 24.09 -11.44 -17.02
N GLN A 425 24.51 -10.98 -18.20
CA GLN A 425 25.42 -9.84 -18.35
C GLN A 425 24.71 -8.53 -18.68
N TYR A 426 23.68 -8.58 -19.52
CA TYR A 426 23.04 -7.38 -20.07
C TYR A 426 21.60 -7.21 -19.58
N ARG A 427 21.17 -5.95 -19.50
CA ARG A 427 19.77 -5.53 -19.40
C ARG A 427 19.45 -4.67 -20.61
N LEU A 428 18.38 -5.02 -21.34
CA LEU A 428 17.83 -4.19 -22.39
C LEU A 428 16.44 -3.73 -22.00
N LYS A 429 16.14 -2.46 -22.22
CA LYS A 429 14.80 -1.87 -22.08
C LYS A 429 14.28 -1.51 -23.46
N LEU A 430 13.03 -1.84 -23.72
CA LEU A 430 12.28 -1.49 -24.91
C LEU A 430 11.07 -0.68 -24.46
N TYR A 431 11.08 0.60 -24.80
CA TYR A 431 10.02 1.51 -24.43
C TYR A 431 8.90 1.46 -25.47
N ASN A 432 7.71 1.88 -25.03
CA ASN A 432 6.51 1.98 -25.86
C ASN A 432 6.75 2.79 -27.15
N ASP A 433 7.48 3.90 -27.09
CA ASP A 433 7.86 4.73 -28.25
C ASP A 433 8.83 4.05 -29.23
N GLY A 434 9.28 2.82 -28.92
CA GLY A 434 10.22 2.04 -29.72
C GLY A 434 11.69 2.38 -29.47
N SER A 435 11.97 3.35 -28.60
CA SER A 435 13.34 3.59 -28.14
C SER A 435 13.84 2.43 -27.27
N THR A 436 15.16 2.25 -27.24
CA THR A 436 15.81 1.17 -26.50
C THR A 436 17.01 1.68 -25.73
N GLU A 437 17.27 1.02 -24.62
CA GLU A 437 18.49 1.19 -23.85
C GLU A 437 19.13 -0.16 -23.59
N LEU A 438 20.46 -0.18 -23.51
CA LEU A 438 21.23 -1.38 -23.25
C LEU A 438 22.33 -1.09 -22.23
N TYR A 439 22.40 -1.89 -21.19
CA TYR A 439 23.40 -1.77 -20.12
C TYR A 439 24.14 -3.10 -19.95
N ASP A 440 25.47 -3.05 -19.82
CA ASP A 440 26.26 -4.15 -19.27
C ASP A 440 26.26 -4.02 -17.76
N VAL A 441 25.35 -4.71 -17.09
CA VAL A 441 25.13 -4.49 -15.65
C VAL A 441 26.16 -5.19 -14.76
N ILE A 442 27.10 -5.94 -15.34
CA ILE A 442 28.27 -6.42 -14.59
C ILE A 442 29.31 -5.31 -14.52
N ALA A 443 29.52 -4.59 -15.63
CA ALA A 443 30.49 -3.49 -15.68
C ALA A 443 29.90 -2.16 -15.16
N ASP A 444 28.58 -1.99 -15.26
CA ASP A 444 27.82 -0.80 -14.93
C ASP A 444 26.51 -1.19 -14.20
N PRO A 445 26.61 -1.67 -12.95
CA PRO A 445 25.46 -2.15 -12.20
C PRO A 445 24.40 -1.06 -11.95
N ARG A 446 24.80 0.22 -11.88
CA ARG A 446 23.90 1.37 -11.70
C ARG A 446 23.23 1.82 -13.00
N GLU A 447 23.49 1.15 -14.12
CA GLU A 447 22.90 1.45 -15.42
C GLU A 447 23.08 2.93 -15.81
N VAL A 448 24.31 3.44 -15.78
CA VAL A 448 24.62 4.86 -16.02
C VAL A 448 24.96 5.16 -17.48
N THR A 449 25.48 4.18 -18.22
CA THR A 449 25.97 4.35 -19.59
C THR A 449 25.15 3.52 -20.56
N ASN A 450 24.20 4.15 -21.25
CA ASN A 450 23.47 3.51 -22.34
C ASN A 450 24.43 3.15 -23.49
N LEU A 451 24.51 1.86 -23.84
CA LEU A 451 25.39 1.33 -24.87
C LEU A 451 24.82 1.45 -26.30
N ILE A 452 23.52 1.77 -26.45
CA ILE A 452 22.85 1.88 -27.76
C ILE A 452 23.49 3.00 -28.63
N PRO A 453 23.66 4.24 -28.14
CA PRO A 453 24.26 5.32 -28.95
C PRO A 453 25.72 5.06 -29.37
N LEU A 454 26.43 4.18 -28.66
CA LEU A 454 27.83 3.86 -28.92
C LEU A 454 28.02 2.90 -30.11
N GLY A 455 26.94 2.27 -30.60
CA GLY A 455 26.91 1.39 -31.79
C GLY A 455 27.69 0.07 -31.67
N SER A 456 28.51 -0.11 -30.64
CA SER A 456 29.37 -1.28 -30.43
C SER A 456 28.63 -2.55 -30.00
N HIS A 457 27.38 -2.42 -29.54
CA HIS A 457 26.59 -3.52 -28.96
C HIS A 457 25.25 -3.74 -29.70
N GLN A 458 25.10 -3.21 -30.91
CA GLN A 458 23.85 -3.32 -31.68
C GLN A 458 23.40 -4.78 -31.89
N ALA A 459 24.34 -5.70 -32.19
CA ALA A 459 24.00 -7.11 -32.36
C ALA A 459 23.48 -7.78 -31.08
N VAL A 460 23.97 -7.34 -29.90
CA VAL A 460 23.47 -7.82 -28.61
C VAL A 460 22.06 -7.29 -28.36
N ALA A 461 21.82 -6.00 -28.65
CA ALA A 461 20.50 -5.40 -28.53
C ALA A 461 19.47 -6.12 -29.43
N GLU A 462 19.79 -6.34 -30.70
CA GLU A 462 18.92 -7.06 -31.65
C GLU A 462 18.59 -8.48 -31.17
N GLN A 463 19.58 -9.19 -30.60
CA GLN A 463 19.37 -10.52 -30.03
C GLN A 463 18.42 -10.49 -28.81
N LEU A 464 18.62 -9.55 -27.90
CA LEU A 464 17.81 -9.41 -26.69
C LEU A 464 16.36 -9.00 -27.04
N VAL A 465 16.17 -8.11 -28.02
CA VAL A 465 14.84 -7.76 -28.54
C VAL A 465 14.15 -8.97 -29.16
N ALA A 466 14.86 -9.81 -29.92
CA ALA A 466 14.29 -11.06 -30.43
C ALA A 466 13.92 -12.05 -29.30
N GLN A 467 14.66 -12.06 -28.21
CA GLN A 467 14.34 -12.86 -27.02
C GLN A 467 13.09 -12.35 -26.31
N ILE A 468 12.91 -11.03 -26.17
CA ILE A 468 11.66 -10.44 -25.65
C ILE A 468 10.46 -10.99 -26.44
N GLY A 469 10.47 -10.84 -27.77
CA GLY A 469 9.36 -11.32 -28.61
C GLY A 469 9.10 -12.82 -28.45
N SER A 470 10.16 -13.64 -28.40
CA SER A 470 9.99 -15.10 -28.22
C SER A 470 9.43 -15.49 -26.86
N VAL A 471 9.83 -14.83 -25.78
CA VAL A 471 9.36 -15.15 -24.43
C VAL A 471 7.92 -14.69 -24.25
N ILE A 472 7.59 -13.46 -24.68
CA ILE A 472 6.25 -12.92 -24.50
C ILE A 472 5.20 -13.74 -25.27
N VAL A 473 5.52 -14.19 -26.49
CA VAL A 473 4.63 -15.09 -27.25
C VAL A 473 4.38 -16.42 -26.53
N GLN A 474 5.39 -16.96 -25.84
CA GLN A 474 5.17 -18.16 -25.01
C GLN A 474 4.29 -17.88 -23.80
N GLN A 475 4.31 -16.64 -23.32
CA GLN A 475 3.57 -16.15 -22.18
C GLN A 475 2.20 -15.53 -22.55
N GLY A 476 1.71 -15.74 -23.76
CA GLY A 476 0.37 -15.27 -24.18
C GLY A 476 0.28 -13.79 -24.54
N GLY A 477 1.40 -13.08 -24.66
CA GLY A 477 1.41 -11.72 -25.21
C GLY A 477 1.90 -11.69 -26.65
N VAL A 478 1.71 -10.54 -27.32
CA VAL A 478 2.18 -10.32 -28.69
C VAL A 478 3.02 -9.05 -28.78
N VAL A 479 4.29 -9.23 -29.16
CA VAL A 479 5.24 -8.14 -29.43
C VAL A 479 6.07 -8.50 -30.65
N LEU A 480 5.95 -7.72 -31.73
CA LEU A 480 6.70 -7.97 -32.98
C LEU A 480 7.51 -6.73 -33.40
N PRO A 481 8.72 -6.54 -32.85
CA PRO A 481 9.60 -5.45 -33.25
C PRO A 481 9.88 -5.49 -34.75
N GLY A 482 9.59 -4.39 -35.46
CA GLY A 482 9.85 -4.25 -36.90
C GLY A 482 8.78 -4.79 -37.85
N ALA A 483 7.70 -5.40 -37.36
CA ALA A 483 6.51 -5.68 -38.18
C ALA A 483 5.66 -4.41 -38.32
N SER A 484 5.01 -4.18 -39.47
CA SER A 484 4.04 -3.08 -39.63
C SER A 484 2.65 -3.43 -39.09
N THR A 485 2.35 -4.72 -38.94
CA THR A 485 1.07 -5.24 -38.45
C THR A 485 1.32 -6.41 -37.50
N ILE A 486 0.62 -6.41 -36.38
CA ILE A 486 0.67 -7.39 -35.31
C ILE A 486 -0.68 -8.10 -35.30
N GLY A 487 -0.68 -9.42 -35.53
CA GLY A 487 -1.90 -10.22 -35.42
C GLY A 487 -1.97 -10.87 -34.05
N GLY A 488 -3.05 -10.61 -33.32
CA GLY A 488 -3.54 -11.40 -32.21
C GLY A 488 -4.17 -12.71 -32.69
N THR A 489 -4.78 -13.41 -31.75
CA THR A 489 -5.33 -14.75 -31.89
C THR A 489 -6.86 -14.70 -31.83
N GLU A 490 -7.51 -15.75 -31.36
CA GLU A 490 -8.96 -15.74 -31.11
C GLU A 490 -9.23 -15.91 -29.61
N ALA A 491 -8.21 -15.65 -28.79
CA ALA A 491 -8.20 -15.75 -27.34
C ALA A 491 -7.67 -14.44 -26.78
N ASP A 492 -7.92 -14.17 -25.50
CA ASP A 492 -7.51 -12.94 -24.82
C ASP A 492 -5.99 -12.75 -24.92
N ASP A 493 -5.58 -11.72 -25.63
CA ASP A 493 -4.19 -11.37 -25.92
C ASP A 493 -3.79 -10.06 -25.24
N THR A 494 -2.56 -9.99 -24.76
CA THR A 494 -1.93 -8.70 -24.42
C THR A 494 -0.99 -8.26 -25.54
N ILE A 495 -1.32 -7.16 -26.21
CA ILE A 495 -0.64 -6.71 -27.43
C ILE A 495 0.08 -5.38 -27.19
N PHE A 496 1.39 -5.34 -27.47
CA PHE A 496 2.17 -4.10 -27.40
C PHE A 496 2.35 -3.52 -28.81
N VAL A 497 1.73 -2.37 -29.06
CA VAL A 497 1.79 -1.64 -30.32
C VAL A 497 2.88 -0.57 -30.21
N ILE A 498 4.07 -0.90 -30.70
CA ILE A 498 5.28 -0.10 -30.53
C ILE A 498 5.50 0.78 -31.76
N GLY A 499 5.62 2.09 -31.57
CA GLY A 499 5.69 3.05 -32.67
C GLY A 499 4.50 2.94 -33.63
N ASN A 500 4.72 3.04 -34.95
CA ASN A 500 3.65 3.11 -35.96
C ASN A 500 3.05 1.75 -36.36
N GLN A 501 2.88 0.83 -35.42
CA GLN A 501 2.35 -0.51 -35.66
C GLN A 501 0.83 -0.53 -35.71
N VAL A 502 0.27 -1.51 -36.43
CA VAL A 502 -1.18 -1.78 -36.41
C VAL A 502 -1.44 -3.11 -35.71
N ALA A 503 -2.19 -3.14 -34.62
CA ALA A 503 -2.67 -4.36 -33.98
C ALA A 503 -4.02 -4.83 -34.57
N ALA A 504 -4.23 -6.13 -34.60
CA ALA A 504 -5.51 -6.76 -34.91
C ALA A 504 -5.68 -7.97 -33.98
N GLY A 505 -6.40 -7.81 -32.87
CA GLY A 505 -6.48 -8.73 -31.74
C GLY A 505 -7.42 -9.91 -31.92
N GLY A 506 -8.51 -9.75 -32.69
CA GLY A 506 -9.30 -10.88 -33.18
C GLY A 506 -10.68 -10.98 -32.54
N ALA A 507 -10.89 -11.99 -31.70
CA ALA A 507 -12.20 -12.29 -31.07
C ALA A 507 -12.09 -12.64 -29.57
N GLY A 508 -10.99 -12.26 -28.93
CA GLY A 508 -10.79 -12.37 -27.49
C GLY A 508 -11.05 -11.04 -26.77
N ASP A 509 -11.02 -11.05 -25.45
CA ASP A 509 -11.05 -9.83 -24.64
C ASP A 509 -9.62 -9.28 -24.52
N ASP A 510 -9.15 -8.49 -25.48
CA ASP A 510 -7.73 -8.16 -25.60
C ASP A 510 -7.33 -6.87 -24.86
N VAL A 511 -6.05 -6.79 -24.49
CA VAL A 511 -5.46 -5.58 -23.89
C VAL A 511 -4.33 -5.03 -24.76
N TYR A 512 -4.53 -3.84 -25.30
CA TYR A 512 -3.57 -3.15 -26.17
C TYR A 512 -2.80 -2.09 -25.40
N PHE A 513 -1.48 -2.13 -25.43
CA PHE A 513 -0.64 -1.01 -25.03
C PHE A 513 -0.18 -0.26 -26.27
N VAL A 514 -0.73 0.93 -26.50
CA VAL A 514 -0.55 1.66 -27.75
C VAL A 514 0.39 2.84 -27.54
N ALA A 515 1.44 2.88 -28.35
CA ALA A 515 2.38 4.00 -28.44
C ALA A 515 1.98 5.01 -29.52
N ASP A 516 2.61 6.19 -29.49
CA ASP A 516 2.31 7.27 -30.42
C ASP A 516 2.52 6.82 -31.88
N GLY A 517 1.51 7.06 -32.71
CA GLY A 517 1.44 6.63 -34.10
C GLY A 517 0.97 5.18 -34.33
N GLY A 518 0.77 4.39 -33.29
CA GLY A 518 0.18 3.06 -33.37
C GLY A 518 -1.34 3.09 -33.53
N SER A 519 -1.93 2.00 -34.03
CA SER A 519 -3.40 1.88 -34.18
C SER A 519 -3.89 0.45 -33.95
N ILE A 520 -5.17 0.28 -33.62
CA ILE A 520 -5.84 -1.02 -33.47
C ILE A 520 -6.86 -1.19 -34.60
N SER A 521 -7.11 -2.43 -34.99
CA SER A 521 -8.07 -2.82 -36.03
C SER A 521 -8.83 -4.07 -35.60
N GLU A 522 -9.92 -3.89 -34.85
CA GLU A 522 -10.82 -4.96 -34.43
C GLU A 522 -12.02 -5.19 -35.36
N ASN A 523 -12.65 -6.36 -35.20
CA ASN A 523 -13.92 -6.67 -35.83
C ASN A 523 -15.08 -6.37 -34.86
N GLU A 524 -16.22 -5.90 -35.38
CA GLU A 524 -17.44 -5.71 -34.57
C GLU A 524 -17.85 -7.01 -33.84
N GLY A 525 -18.01 -6.94 -32.52
CA GLY A 525 -18.41 -8.08 -31.67
C GLY A 525 -17.28 -9.07 -31.37
N GLY A 526 -16.02 -8.61 -31.42
CA GLY A 526 -14.81 -9.37 -31.14
C GLY A 526 -14.65 -9.76 -29.67
N GLY A 527 -15.00 -8.92 -28.72
CA GLY A 527 -14.77 -9.20 -27.29
C GLY A 527 -15.08 -7.96 -26.48
N TYR A 528 -14.59 -7.88 -25.24
CA TYR A 528 -14.48 -6.66 -24.46
C TYR A 528 -13.02 -6.19 -24.43
N ASP A 529 -12.69 -5.28 -25.33
CA ASP A 529 -11.33 -4.88 -25.65
C ASP A 529 -10.91 -3.62 -24.86
N THR A 530 -9.69 -3.64 -24.32
CA THR A 530 -9.12 -2.53 -23.54
C THR A 530 -7.88 -1.95 -24.21
N ALA A 531 -7.92 -0.66 -24.56
CA ALA A 531 -6.77 0.05 -25.09
C ALA A 531 -6.17 1.04 -24.06
N VAL A 532 -4.86 0.89 -23.83
CA VAL A 532 -4.06 1.68 -22.90
C VAL A 532 -3.09 2.54 -23.70
N TYR A 533 -3.33 3.85 -23.71
CA TYR A 533 -2.55 4.82 -24.51
C TYR A 533 -1.56 5.61 -23.65
N ALA A 534 -0.38 5.88 -24.21
CA ALA A 534 0.69 6.59 -23.52
C ALA A 534 0.91 8.02 -24.04
N ASP A 535 0.14 8.99 -23.53
CA ASP A 535 0.43 10.44 -23.64
C ASP A 535 0.45 11.05 -25.09
N PHE A 536 -0.46 10.60 -25.95
CA PHE A 536 -0.75 11.18 -27.28
C PHE A 536 -2.24 11.11 -27.64
N ASP A 537 -2.66 11.92 -28.61
CA ASP A 537 -4.06 12.04 -29.01
C ASP A 537 -4.59 10.74 -29.60
N VAL A 538 -5.80 10.34 -29.17
CA VAL A 538 -6.40 9.05 -29.48
C VAL A 538 -7.62 9.23 -30.37
N LYS A 539 -7.75 8.36 -31.35
CA LYS A 539 -9.03 8.07 -32.00
C LYS A 539 -9.42 6.64 -31.65
N ILE A 540 -10.53 6.46 -30.93
CA ILE A 540 -10.98 5.16 -30.43
C ILE A 540 -11.31 4.27 -31.65
N PRO A 541 -10.57 3.17 -31.85
CA PRO A 541 -10.87 2.23 -32.93
C PRO A 541 -12.23 1.55 -32.69
N ASN A 542 -12.97 1.22 -33.75
CA ASN A 542 -14.19 0.42 -33.61
C ASN A 542 -13.84 -0.96 -33.02
N GLY A 543 -14.74 -1.51 -32.19
CA GLY A 543 -14.53 -2.74 -31.45
C GLY A 543 -13.60 -2.59 -30.25
N VAL A 544 -13.42 -1.38 -29.70
CA VAL A 544 -12.68 -1.14 -28.45
C VAL A 544 -13.59 -0.47 -27.44
N GLU A 545 -13.99 -1.19 -26.40
CA GLU A 545 -14.96 -0.72 -25.42
C GLU A 545 -14.34 0.09 -24.29
N TYR A 546 -13.10 -0.20 -23.89
CA TYR A 546 -12.46 0.48 -22.76
C TYR A 546 -11.16 1.16 -23.13
N VAL A 547 -11.11 2.47 -22.95
CA VAL A 547 -9.94 3.31 -23.22
C VAL A 547 -9.43 3.94 -21.94
N ARG A 548 -8.13 3.85 -21.70
CA ARG A 548 -7.49 4.55 -20.58
C ARG A 548 -6.10 5.04 -20.91
N THR A 549 -5.62 6.01 -20.14
CA THR A 549 -4.23 6.48 -20.21
C THR A 549 -3.32 5.76 -19.24
N THR A 550 -2.04 5.70 -19.59
CA THR A 550 -0.97 5.47 -18.62
C THR A 550 -0.97 6.60 -17.59
N LEU A 551 -1.00 6.27 -16.30
CA LEU A 551 -1.38 7.11 -15.14
C LEU A 551 -0.75 8.51 -14.93
N TYR A 552 0.08 9.11 -15.81
CA TYR A 552 0.87 10.30 -15.43
C TYR A 552 1.26 11.29 -16.57
N SER A 553 0.39 12.21 -16.99
CA SER A 553 0.82 13.38 -17.79
C SER A 553 0.19 14.72 -17.43
N ASN A 554 0.80 15.48 -16.51
CA ASN A 554 0.19 16.73 -16.01
C ASN A 554 0.42 17.98 -16.91
N ASN A 555 1.05 17.85 -18.09
CA ASN A 555 1.56 19.01 -18.85
C ASN A 555 1.14 19.13 -20.31
N ARG A 556 0.33 18.20 -20.84
CA ARG A 556 -0.20 18.23 -22.21
C ARG A 556 -1.73 18.13 -22.18
N VAL A 557 -2.38 18.64 -23.23
CA VAL A 557 -3.80 18.37 -23.50
C VAL A 557 -3.90 17.06 -24.27
N PHE A 558 -4.66 16.12 -23.74
CA PHE A 558 -4.88 14.80 -24.32
C PHE A 558 -6.20 14.79 -25.09
N ASP A 559 -6.13 14.80 -26.42
CA ASP A 559 -7.33 14.77 -27.26
C ASP A 559 -7.79 13.31 -27.49
N VAL A 560 -9.07 12.99 -27.22
CA VAL A 560 -9.70 11.68 -27.48
C VAL A 560 -10.93 11.87 -28.35
N GLU A 561 -10.94 11.25 -29.52
CA GLU A 561 -12.08 11.18 -30.44
C GLU A 561 -12.68 9.77 -30.37
N GLY A 562 -13.95 9.65 -29.97
CA GLY A 562 -14.70 8.41 -29.84
C GLY A 562 -15.11 7.79 -31.18
N ASN A 563 -16.13 6.92 -31.17
CA ASN A 563 -16.63 6.26 -32.38
C ASN A 563 -18.17 6.16 -32.39
N GLU A 564 -18.76 5.12 -33.01
CA GLU A 564 -20.22 4.94 -33.04
C GLU A 564 -20.75 3.93 -31.99
N GLU A 565 -19.89 3.46 -31.09
CA GLU A 565 -20.14 2.42 -30.09
C GLU A 565 -20.15 3.00 -28.67
N SER A 566 -20.74 2.26 -27.72
CA SER A 566 -20.66 2.62 -26.29
C SER A 566 -19.26 2.36 -25.74
N ASN A 567 -18.48 3.42 -25.53
CA ASN A 567 -17.13 3.35 -24.98
C ASN A 567 -17.08 3.83 -23.52
N ARG A 568 -16.12 3.30 -22.77
CA ARG A 568 -15.72 3.81 -21.46
C ARG A 568 -14.34 4.43 -21.59
N VAL A 569 -14.21 5.71 -21.24
CA VAL A 569 -12.96 6.46 -21.36
C VAL A 569 -12.53 6.91 -19.98
N PHE A 570 -11.32 6.55 -19.54
CA PHE A 570 -10.82 6.85 -18.20
C PHE A 570 -9.43 7.50 -18.25
N ILE A 571 -9.40 8.81 -18.01
CA ILE A 571 -8.19 9.64 -18.05
C ILE A 571 -7.94 10.22 -16.65
N THR A 572 -6.76 10.00 -16.04
CA THR A 572 -6.56 10.28 -14.60
C THR A 572 -5.66 11.46 -14.25
N SER A 573 -4.84 11.96 -15.18
CA SER A 573 -3.68 12.80 -14.80
C SER A 573 -3.37 13.98 -15.72
N ALA A 574 -4.15 14.21 -16.78
CA ALA A 574 -3.90 15.26 -17.76
C ALA A 574 -5.13 16.16 -17.95
N ARG A 575 -4.92 17.34 -18.54
CA ARG A 575 -6.01 18.06 -19.20
C ARG A 575 -6.47 17.21 -20.38
N ALA A 576 -7.73 16.82 -20.46
CA ALA A 576 -8.27 15.97 -21.51
C ALA A 576 -9.31 16.74 -22.34
N ASN A 577 -9.33 16.51 -23.65
CA ASN A 577 -10.42 16.87 -24.54
C ASN A 577 -11.04 15.58 -25.08
N ILE A 578 -12.13 15.10 -24.49
CA ILE A 578 -12.76 13.81 -24.83
C ILE A 578 -14.03 14.09 -25.61
N SER A 579 -14.23 13.40 -26.74
CA SER A 579 -15.49 13.36 -27.49
C SER A 579 -15.95 11.91 -27.59
N GLY A 580 -17.15 11.57 -27.11
CA GLY A 580 -17.76 10.23 -27.21
C GLY A 580 -18.28 9.90 -28.62
N MET A 581 -18.62 10.94 -29.39
CA MET A 581 -19.22 10.85 -30.74
C MET A 581 -20.62 10.22 -30.76
N ALA A 582 -20.76 8.90 -30.80
CA ALA A 582 -22.07 8.25 -30.78
C ALA A 582 -22.00 6.95 -29.98
N GLY A 583 -23.06 6.62 -29.24
CA GLY A 583 -23.04 5.53 -28.27
C GLY A 583 -23.61 5.99 -26.93
N ASN A 584 -23.78 5.06 -25.97
CA ASN A 584 -23.98 5.44 -24.58
C ASN A 584 -22.62 5.35 -23.88
N ASP A 585 -21.91 6.46 -23.79
CA ASP A 585 -20.52 6.51 -23.35
C ASP A 585 -20.40 6.77 -21.85
N VAL A 586 -19.27 6.36 -21.27
CA VAL A 586 -18.89 6.70 -19.90
C VAL A 586 -17.54 7.40 -19.93
N LEU A 587 -17.55 8.72 -19.78
CA LEU A 587 -16.36 9.57 -19.86
C LEU A 587 -15.91 9.95 -18.45
N PHE A 588 -14.66 9.69 -18.11
CA PHE A 588 -14.04 10.11 -16.86
C PHE A 588 -12.73 10.86 -17.14
N SER A 589 -12.59 12.02 -16.50
CA SER A 589 -11.37 12.83 -16.53
C SER A 589 -10.88 13.15 -15.12
N GLY A 590 -9.57 13.40 -14.99
CA GLY A 590 -8.88 13.67 -13.73
C GLY A 590 -8.93 15.15 -13.32
N ASN A 591 -8.13 15.53 -12.32
CA ASN A 591 -8.14 16.87 -11.72
C ASN A 591 -7.46 17.92 -12.63
N ALA A 592 -8.05 18.30 -13.77
CA ALA A 592 -7.53 19.29 -14.71
C ALA A 592 -8.64 20.15 -15.36
N ARG A 593 -8.31 21.01 -16.35
CA ARG A 593 -9.27 21.89 -17.04
C ARG A 593 -9.81 21.23 -18.32
N ASP A 594 -10.69 20.27 -18.19
CA ASP A 594 -11.02 19.33 -19.27
C ASP A 594 -12.10 19.86 -20.22
N ILE A 595 -12.17 19.28 -21.43
CA ILE A 595 -13.28 19.42 -22.36
C ILE A 595 -13.88 18.03 -22.55
N LEU A 596 -15.16 17.82 -22.23
CA LEU A 596 -15.83 16.53 -22.34
C LEU A 596 -17.08 16.70 -23.18
N ASP A 597 -17.20 15.95 -24.27
CA ASP A 597 -18.32 15.97 -25.19
C ASP A 597 -18.89 14.56 -25.31
N GLY A 598 -20.12 14.33 -24.84
CA GLY A 598 -20.78 13.01 -24.92
C GLY A 598 -21.07 12.61 -26.36
N GLY A 599 -21.35 13.57 -27.24
CA GLY A 599 -21.68 13.26 -28.63
C GLY A 599 -23.16 12.90 -28.80
N SER A 600 -23.53 11.64 -28.99
CA SER A 600 -24.93 11.25 -29.24
C SER A 600 -25.28 9.89 -28.66
N GLY A 601 -26.39 9.82 -27.92
CA GLY A 601 -26.79 8.67 -27.11
C GLY A 601 -27.01 9.13 -25.67
N ASN A 602 -27.03 8.20 -24.71
CA ASN A 602 -27.26 8.54 -23.32
C ASN A 602 -25.96 8.38 -22.54
N ASP A 603 -25.23 9.47 -22.37
CA ASP A 603 -23.86 9.43 -21.87
C ASP A 603 -23.77 9.67 -20.36
N VAL A 604 -22.70 9.18 -19.73
CA VAL A 604 -22.33 9.48 -18.34
C VAL A 604 -20.98 10.16 -18.32
N ILE A 605 -20.94 11.42 -17.89
CA ILE A 605 -19.73 12.24 -17.89
C ILE A 605 -19.34 12.55 -16.45
N TRP A 606 -18.17 12.07 -16.03
CA TRP A 606 -17.63 12.25 -14.68
C TRP A 606 -16.44 13.21 -14.70
N THR A 607 -16.53 14.23 -13.85
CA THR A 607 -15.48 15.20 -13.59
C THR A 607 -15.04 15.14 -12.13
N THR A 608 -13.77 15.40 -11.89
CA THR A 608 -13.23 15.54 -10.54
C THR A 608 -13.05 17.02 -10.21
N GLY A 609 -13.44 17.43 -9.00
CA GLY A 609 -13.43 18.83 -8.59
C GLY A 609 -12.04 19.49 -8.61
N GLY A 610 -11.98 20.82 -8.63
CA GLY A 610 -10.69 21.54 -8.53
C GLY A 610 -10.34 22.49 -9.69
N PHE A 611 -11.02 22.43 -10.85
CA PHE A 611 -10.69 23.21 -12.04
C PHE A 611 -11.93 23.57 -12.90
N ARG A 612 -11.75 24.45 -13.92
CA ARG A 612 -12.82 24.88 -14.85
C ARG A 612 -12.81 23.99 -16.09
N ASN A 613 -13.85 23.18 -16.24
CA ASN A 613 -14.12 22.25 -17.32
C ASN A 613 -15.12 22.83 -18.33
N LEU A 614 -15.15 22.28 -19.55
CA LEU A 614 -16.17 22.50 -20.57
C LEU A 614 -16.85 21.16 -20.85
N ILE A 615 -18.13 21.04 -20.56
CA ILE A 615 -18.89 19.81 -20.70
C ILE A 615 -19.98 20.03 -21.75
N ILE A 616 -20.11 19.12 -22.69
CA ILE A 616 -21.11 19.09 -23.74
C ILE A 616 -21.77 17.72 -23.62
N GLY A 617 -23.04 17.62 -23.23
CA GLY A 617 -23.68 16.29 -23.21
C GLY A 617 -23.95 15.77 -24.61
N GLY A 618 -24.29 16.67 -25.53
CA GLY A 618 -24.60 16.31 -26.92
C GLY A 618 -26.07 15.88 -27.09
N HIS A 619 -26.31 14.87 -27.92
CA HIS A 619 -27.61 14.42 -28.42
C HIS A 619 -28.12 13.14 -27.72
N GLY A 620 -28.90 13.30 -26.66
CA GLY A 620 -29.68 12.22 -26.06
C GLY A 620 -29.98 12.58 -24.62
N LEU A 621 -30.04 11.60 -23.72
CA LEU A 621 -30.26 11.86 -22.29
C LEU A 621 -28.98 11.60 -21.49
N ASP A 622 -28.26 12.68 -21.22
CA ASP A 622 -26.92 12.61 -20.64
C ASP A 622 -26.93 12.90 -19.14
N VAL A 623 -26.04 12.25 -18.40
CA VAL A 623 -25.83 12.40 -16.96
C VAL A 623 -24.43 12.95 -16.72
N ILE A 624 -24.34 14.13 -16.13
CA ILE A 624 -23.07 14.76 -15.75
C ILE A 624 -22.88 14.62 -14.23
N VAL A 625 -21.71 14.17 -13.78
CA VAL A 625 -21.36 13.91 -12.38
C VAL A 625 -20.12 14.70 -11.99
N GLY A 626 -20.19 15.41 -10.85
CA GLY A 626 -19.05 16.09 -10.23
C GLY A 626 -18.76 17.51 -10.72
N ALA A 627 -19.63 18.09 -11.56
CA ALA A 627 -19.42 19.43 -12.10
C ALA A 627 -19.52 20.53 -11.01
N GLU A 628 -18.76 21.62 -11.17
CA GLU A 628 -18.69 22.75 -10.22
C GLU A 628 -19.09 24.09 -10.87
N LYS A 629 -19.33 25.15 -10.07
CA LYS A 629 -19.71 26.51 -10.52
C LYS A 629 -18.86 27.06 -11.67
N ARG A 630 -17.57 26.76 -11.67
CA ARG A 630 -16.62 27.29 -12.65
C ARG A 630 -16.73 26.61 -14.02
N ASP A 631 -17.38 25.44 -14.11
CA ASP A 631 -17.51 24.67 -15.33
C ASP A 631 -18.50 25.32 -16.30
N VAL A 632 -18.33 25.05 -17.59
CA VAL A 632 -19.21 25.51 -18.66
C VAL A 632 -19.92 24.30 -19.23
N ILE A 633 -21.26 24.27 -19.17
CA ILE A 633 -22.05 23.10 -19.60
C ILE A 633 -22.97 23.47 -20.77
N PHE A 634 -22.95 22.63 -21.82
CA PHE A 634 -23.86 22.66 -22.96
C PHE A 634 -24.67 21.38 -23.04
N GLY A 635 -25.97 21.51 -23.36
CA GLY A 635 -26.79 20.37 -23.75
C GLY A 635 -27.39 20.52 -25.12
N GLY A 636 -27.35 19.46 -25.92
CA GLY A 636 -28.02 19.40 -27.24
C GLY A 636 -27.50 20.35 -28.30
N LEU A 637 -26.19 20.60 -28.35
CA LEU A 637 -25.59 21.14 -29.58
C LEU A 637 -25.56 20.04 -30.64
N SER A 638 -25.93 20.38 -31.88
CA SER A 638 -25.71 19.45 -33.01
C SER A 638 -24.26 19.49 -33.50
N ASP A 639 -23.77 18.36 -34.05
CA ASP A 639 -22.44 18.26 -34.67
C ASP A 639 -22.16 19.42 -35.64
N SER A 640 -23.22 19.90 -36.32
CA SER A 640 -23.15 21.01 -37.26
C SER A 640 -22.92 22.39 -36.62
N GLN A 641 -23.37 22.60 -35.38
CA GLN A 641 -23.14 23.80 -34.59
C GLN A 641 -21.75 23.78 -33.92
N ILE A 642 -21.25 22.60 -33.59
CA ILE A 642 -19.90 22.39 -33.06
C ILE A 642 -18.86 22.63 -34.18
N GLN A 643 -19.07 22.05 -35.37
CA GLN A 643 -18.13 22.18 -36.50
C GLN A 643 -18.13 23.56 -37.18
N SER A 644 -19.19 24.36 -37.05
CA SER A 644 -19.27 25.70 -37.66
C SER A 644 -18.50 26.77 -36.88
N GLY A 645 -18.05 26.47 -35.65
CA GLY A 645 -17.41 27.43 -34.76
C GLY A 645 -18.36 28.49 -34.20
N GLU A 646 -19.68 28.33 -34.40
CA GLU A 646 -20.71 29.18 -33.79
C GLU A 646 -20.94 28.79 -32.33
N VAL A 647 -19.90 28.83 -31.50
CA VAL A 647 -20.05 28.77 -30.05
C VAL A 647 -20.59 30.14 -29.59
N PRO A 648 -21.71 30.21 -28.85
CA PRO A 648 -22.26 31.48 -28.36
C PRO A 648 -21.23 32.28 -27.54
N ASP A 649 -21.33 33.61 -27.60
CA ASP A 649 -20.42 34.55 -26.93
C ASP A 649 -20.24 34.21 -25.42
N MET A 650 -18.98 34.08 -24.99
CA MET A 650 -18.52 33.57 -23.69
C MET A 650 -18.79 34.52 -22.50
N GLN A 651 -20.00 35.07 -22.40
CA GLN A 651 -20.39 36.03 -21.35
C GLN A 651 -21.51 35.55 -20.42
N GLY A 652 -21.93 34.29 -20.51
CA GLY A 652 -22.87 33.68 -19.56
C GLY A 652 -22.56 32.20 -19.40
N ASP A 653 -22.46 31.73 -18.15
CA ASP A 653 -21.92 30.42 -17.80
C ASP A 653 -22.80 29.20 -18.20
N PHE A 654 -23.92 29.38 -18.95
CA PHE A 654 -24.79 28.30 -19.44
C PHE A 654 -25.41 28.59 -20.81
N VAL A 655 -25.40 27.61 -21.73
CA VAL A 655 -26.29 27.57 -22.89
C VAL A 655 -26.92 26.19 -22.99
N LEU A 656 -28.18 26.09 -22.56
CA LEU A 656 -28.92 24.82 -22.52
C LEU A 656 -29.85 24.71 -23.74
N SER A 657 -29.58 23.75 -24.63
CA SER A 657 -30.46 23.41 -25.76
C SER A 657 -30.60 21.90 -25.95
N GLY A 658 -30.96 21.12 -24.93
CA GLY A 658 -31.04 19.65 -25.03
C GLY A 658 -31.72 18.99 -23.83
N ASP A 659 -31.60 17.66 -23.72
CA ASP A 659 -32.16 16.79 -22.67
C ASP A 659 -31.00 16.32 -21.73
N ILE A 660 -30.67 17.05 -20.66
CA ILE A 660 -29.51 16.75 -19.78
C ILE A 660 -29.87 16.72 -18.30
N TYR A 661 -29.24 15.81 -17.56
CA TYR A 661 -29.24 15.70 -16.09
C TYR A 661 -27.85 16.01 -15.50
N VAL A 662 -27.79 16.84 -14.45
CA VAL A 662 -26.53 17.27 -13.82
C VAL A 662 -26.55 16.99 -12.31
N LEU A 663 -25.52 16.29 -11.83
CA LEU A 663 -25.19 15.97 -10.44
C LEU A 663 -23.90 16.71 -10.07
N THR A 664 -23.97 17.73 -9.21
CA THR A 664 -22.84 18.65 -8.94
C THR A 664 -22.22 18.42 -7.55
N ALA A 665 -20.91 18.68 -7.40
CA ALA A 665 -20.16 18.34 -6.18
C ALA A 665 -20.07 19.47 -5.13
N THR A 666 -20.14 20.73 -5.55
CA THR A 666 -20.19 21.88 -4.64
C THR A 666 -20.67 23.08 -5.45
N ASP A 667 -21.66 23.79 -4.92
CA ASP A 667 -21.92 25.18 -5.25
C ASP A 667 -22.08 25.44 -6.77
N ALA A 668 -23.17 24.99 -7.42
CA ALA A 668 -23.38 25.12 -8.87
C ALA A 668 -24.63 25.95 -9.25
N PHE A 669 -24.67 26.44 -10.49
CA PHE A 669 -25.66 27.37 -11.05
C PHE A 669 -27.05 26.78 -11.36
N LEU A 670 -27.20 25.45 -11.29
CA LEU A 670 -28.48 24.72 -11.23
C LEU A 670 -28.46 23.87 -9.94
N PRO A 671 -29.55 23.81 -9.15
CA PRO A 671 -29.65 22.87 -8.03
C PRO A 671 -29.45 21.42 -8.49
N THR A 672 -28.82 20.60 -7.65
CA THR A 672 -28.70 19.15 -7.86
C THR A 672 -30.09 18.56 -8.12
N GLY A 673 -30.19 17.63 -9.09
CA GLY A 673 -31.44 16.95 -9.39
C GLY A 673 -32.40 17.67 -10.36
N GLN A 674 -31.97 18.75 -11.03
CA GLN A 674 -32.75 19.38 -12.10
C GLN A 674 -32.46 18.79 -13.49
N TYR A 675 -33.52 18.58 -14.28
CA TYR A 675 -33.47 18.12 -15.68
C TYR A 675 -33.88 19.26 -16.62
N VAL A 676 -33.09 19.46 -17.68
CA VAL A 676 -33.39 20.46 -18.71
C VAL A 676 -33.81 19.74 -19.97
N ARG A 677 -34.97 20.11 -20.53
CA ARG A 677 -35.52 19.55 -21.77
C ARG A 677 -35.85 20.66 -22.75
N ASN A 678 -35.31 20.62 -23.97
CA ASN A 678 -35.57 21.63 -25.01
C ASN A 678 -35.41 23.09 -24.55
N GLY A 679 -34.44 23.37 -23.67
CA GLY A 679 -34.17 24.71 -23.14
C GLY A 679 -35.18 25.21 -22.09
N ALA A 680 -36.02 24.33 -21.55
CA ALA A 680 -36.92 24.64 -20.44
C ALA A 680 -36.53 23.83 -19.18
N LEU A 681 -36.32 24.53 -18.07
CA LEU A 681 -36.21 23.94 -16.74
C LEU A 681 -37.58 23.40 -16.31
N THR A 682 -37.65 22.11 -16.00
CA THR A 682 -38.90 21.45 -15.65
C THR A 682 -38.71 20.59 -14.40
N GLU A 683 -39.73 20.55 -13.56
CA GLU A 683 -39.80 19.65 -12.42
C GLU A 683 -40.13 18.23 -12.94
N LEU A 684 -39.33 17.24 -12.54
CA LEU A 684 -39.51 15.85 -12.99
C LEU A 684 -40.77 15.24 -12.39
N THR A 685 -41.52 14.51 -13.21
CA THR A 685 -42.48 13.51 -12.71
C THR A 685 -41.89 12.10 -12.88
N ILE A 686 -42.37 11.14 -12.08
CA ILE A 686 -41.82 9.77 -12.05
C ILE A 686 -41.87 9.05 -13.41
N ASP A 687 -42.75 9.51 -14.31
CA ASP A 687 -42.95 8.93 -15.65
C ASP A 687 -41.90 9.43 -16.66
N ASP A 688 -41.09 10.44 -16.30
CA ASP A 688 -40.12 11.10 -17.19
C ASP A 688 -38.67 10.60 -17.00
N LEU A 689 -38.42 9.69 -16.04
CA LEU A 689 -37.09 9.16 -15.72
C LEU A 689 -36.78 7.86 -16.50
N PRO A 690 -35.60 7.73 -17.16
CA PRO A 690 -35.20 6.47 -17.79
C PRO A 690 -34.87 5.43 -16.71
N PHE A 691 -35.68 4.37 -16.64
CA PHE A 691 -35.33 3.20 -15.84
C PHE A 691 -34.16 2.45 -16.47
N VAL A 692 -32.93 2.71 -16.04
CA VAL A 692 -31.79 1.84 -16.35
C VAL A 692 -31.77 0.69 -15.35
N ARG A 693 -32.03 -0.52 -15.85
CA ARG A 693 -31.98 -1.75 -15.08
C ARG A 693 -30.54 -2.28 -15.06
N HIS A 694 -29.89 -2.23 -13.89
CA HIS A 694 -28.85 -3.20 -13.55
C HIS A 694 -28.94 -3.53 -12.04
N SER A 695 -29.06 -4.83 -11.72
CA SER A 695 -28.92 -5.37 -10.36
C SER A 695 -29.89 -4.91 -9.24
N GLY A 696 -31.13 -4.52 -9.57
CA GLY A 696 -32.25 -4.59 -8.61
C GLY A 696 -32.42 -3.46 -7.60
N LYS A 697 -31.93 -2.25 -7.87
CA LYS A 697 -32.14 -1.04 -7.03
C LYS A 697 -33.03 0.00 -7.74
N TYR A 698 -33.75 0.85 -6.98
CA TYR A 698 -34.65 1.90 -7.47
C TYR A 698 -34.31 3.26 -6.82
N PHE A 699 -34.50 4.38 -7.53
CA PHE A 699 -34.22 5.76 -7.09
C PHE A 699 -35.51 6.62 -7.13
N ALA A 700 -35.72 7.57 -6.21
CA ALA A 700 -36.88 8.50 -6.20
C ALA A 700 -36.53 9.88 -5.59
N PHE A 701 -37.19 10.97 -6.03
CA PHE A 701 -36.93 12.38 -5.63
C PHE A 701 -38.25 13.18 -5.44
N GLY A 702 -38.33 14.10 -4.45
CA GLY A 702 -39.48 15.02 -4.26
C GLY A 702 -39.47 15.93 -3.00
N GLN A 703 -40.14 17.10 -3.06
CA GLN A 703 -40.15 18.18 -2.03
C GLN A 703 -41.07 17.91 -0.81
N GLU A 704 -40.50 18.00 0.40
CA GLU A 704 -41.12 17.85 1.74
C GLU A 704 -41.72 16.46 2.06
N LEU A 705 -40.89 15.58 2.66
CA LEU A 705 -41.31 14.26 3.13
C LEU A 705 -41.39 14.19 4.66
N LYS A 706 -42.61 14.18 5.21
CA LYS A 706 -42.85 13.70 6.59
C LYS A 706 -43.08 12.19 6.56
N VAL A 707 -42.07 11.41 6.92
CA VAL A 707 -42.20 9.96 7.09
C VAL A 707 -42.49 9.64 8.55
N ASP A 708 -43.77 9.44 8.90
CA ASP A 708 -44.18 8.89 10.19
C ASP A 708 -44.46 7.38 10.05
N GLY A 709 -43.51 6.51 10.42
CA GLY A 709 -43.73 5.05 10.55
C GLY A 709 -42.57 4.15 10.10
N PRO A 710 -42.63 2.84 10.38
CA PRO A 710 -41.58 1.89 10.01
C PRO A 710 -41.56 1.64 8.50
N THR A 711 -40.46 1.96 7.83
CA THR A 711 -40.20 1.73 6.39
C THR A 711 -38.81 1.11 6.24
N GLN A 712 -38.58 0.33 5.17
CA GLN A 712 -37.46 -0.63 5.14
C GLN A 712 -36.30 -0.27 4.19
N GLU A 713 -36.32 0.92 3.57
CA GLU A 713 -35.20 1.57 2.86
C GLU A 713 -35.78 2.82 2.17
N VAL A 714 -35.17 4.00 2.40
CA VAL A 714 -35.65 5.29 1.88
C VAL A 714 -34.45 6.08 1.34
N PHE A 715 -34.47 6.42 0.05
CA PHE A 715 -33.52 7.35 -0.57
C PHE A 715 -34.21 8.70 -0.75
N LEU A 716 -33.67 9.76 -0.14
CA LEU A 716 -34.21 11.12 -0.19
C LEU A 716 -33.11 12.09 -0.60
N ASP A 717 -33.41 12.90 -1.61
CA ASP A 717 -32.64 14.08 -1.99
C ASP A 717 -33.65 15.25 -2.02
N LEU A 718 -33.45 16.21 -1.11
CA LEU A 718 -34.35 17.32 -0.79
C LEU A 718 -33.66 18.64 -1.17
N PRO A 719 -34.09 19.33 -2.24
CA PRO A 719 -33.48 20.59 -2.61
C PRO A 719 -33.98 21.76 -1.74
N GLN A 720 -33.03 22.47 -1.10
CA GLN A 720 -33.15 23.87 -0.63
C GLN A 720 -34.23 24.16 0.44
N VAL A 721 -34.36 23.31 1.46
CA VAL A 721 -35.17 23.58 2.67
C VAL A 721 -34.43 22.96 3.87
N ASP A 722 -34.34 23.65 5.01
CA ASP A 722 -33.85 23.07 6.28
C ASP A 722 -34.47 21.68 6.47
N ALA A 723 -33.67 20.62 6.36
CA ALA A 723 -34.16 19.25 6.41
C ALA A 723 -34.52 18.93 7.86
N ALA A 724 -35.80 19.05 8.23
CA ALA A 724 -36.29 18.59 9.53
C ALA A 724 -36.80 17.14 9.45
N LEU A 725 -35.88 16.17 9.49
CA LEU A 725 -36.20 14.74 9.49
C LEU A 725 -36.19 14.19 10.92
N ARG A 726 -37.34 13.78 11.45
CA ARG A 726 -37.48 13.31 12.83
C ARG A 726 -38.29 12.02 12.92
N ASN A 727 -37.85 11.11 13.80
CA ASN A 727 -38.54 9.85 14.16
C ASN A 727 -38.52 8.73 13.11
N ILE A 728 -37.44 8.58 12.31
CA ILE A 728 -37.17 7.28 11.68
C ILE A 728 -36.82 6.30 12.81
N THR A 729 -37.45 5.13 12.85
CA THR A 729 -37.34 4.21 14.00
C THR A 729 -36.70 2.87 13.66
N SER A 730 -36.51 2.54 12.37
CA SER A 730 -35.85 1.31 11.90
C SER A 730 -35.60 1.33 10.39
N GLY A 731 -34.44 0.85 9.93
CA GLY A 731 -34.06 0.63 8.52
C GLY A 731 -32.90 1.53 8.05
N ASP A 732 -32.14 1.08 7.04
CA ASP A 732 -31.02 1.83 6.45
C ASP A 732 -31.54 3.06 5.66
N LEU A 733 -31.00 4.24 5.95
CA LEU A 733 -31.32 5.52 5.31
C LEU A 733 -30.14 5.98 4.44
N PHE A 734 -30.43 6.50 3.26
CA PHE A 734 -29.46 7.30 2.50
C PHE A 734 -30.07 8.67 2.23
N LEU A 735 -29.46 9.72 2.81
CA LEU A 735 -29.95 11.09 2.80
C LEU A 735 -28.87 12.02 2.23
N ILE A 736 -29.28 12.88 1.31
CA ILE A 736 -28.53 14.08 0.92
C ILE A 736 -29.42 15.27 1.28
N ALA A 737 -28.98 16.11 2.21
CA ALA A 737 -29.65 17.31 2.63
C ALA A 737 -28.89 18.54 2.09
N GLU A 738 -29.61 19.38 1.36
CA GLU A 738 -29.03 20.49 0.59
C GLU A 738 -29.45 21.88 1.14
N GLY A 739 -29.88 21.94 2.39
CA GLY A 739 -30.26 23.16 3.10
C GLY A 739 -29.12 23.66 4.00
N ASP A 740 -29.20 24.93 4.44
CA ASP A 740 -28.31 25.43 5.49
C ASP A 740 -28.96 25.15 6.86
N GLY A 741 -28.30 24.42 7.76
CA GLY A 741 -28.81 24.21 9.12
C GLY A 741 -29.84 23.09 9.23
N ASP A 742 -29.48 21.92 8.74
CA ASP A 742 -30.28 20.70 8.71
C ASP A 742 -30.45 20.08 10.12
N ASP A 743 -31.63 19.53 10.43
CA ASP A 743 -31.88 18.78 11.69
C ASP A 743 -32.31 17.35 11.33
N VAL A 744 -31.29 16.50 11.18
CA VAL A 744 -31.41 15.12 10.75
C VAL A 744 -31.46 14.19 11.96
N SER A 745 -32.47 13.33 12.02
CA SER A 745 -32.55 12.24 12.99
C SER A 745 -32.90 10.93 12.30
N CYS A 746 -31.88 10.09 12.15
CA CYS A 746 -31.95 8.71 11.70
C CYS A 746 -32.27 7.78 12.91
N GLY A 747 -32.64 6.54 12.60
CA GLY A 747 -33.20 5.58 13.55
C GLY A 747 -32.18 4.51 13.95
N ASP A 748 -32.60 3.24 14.05
CA ASP A 748 -31.64 2.14 13.99
C ASP A 748 -31.51 1.70 12.50
N GLY A 749 -30.30 1.50 11.98
CA GLY A 749 -29.99 1.18 10.58
C GLY A 749 -28.54 1.54 10.24
N ASN A 750 -28.02 1.09 9.09
CA ASN A 750 -26.77 1.61 8.54
C ASN A 750 -27.09 2.82 7.67
N ASP A 751 -26.99 4.01 8.25
CA ASP A 751 -27.44 5.24 7.63
C ASP A 751 -26.28 5.99 6.96
N VAL A 752 -26.54 6.60 5.82
CA VAL A 752 -25.60 7.44 5.07
C VAL A 752 -26.20 8.83 4.95
N VAL A 753 -25.54 9.84 5.50
CA VAL A 753 -26.01 11.23 5.54
C VAL A 753 -24.95 12.14 4.93
N PHE A 754 -25.36 12.94 3.96
CA PHE A 754 -24.58 14.04 3.43
C PHE A 754 -25.34 15.34 3.71
N THR A 755 -24.69 16.32 4.33
CA THR A 755 -25.21 17.68 4.49
C THR A 755 -24.28 18.68 3.80
N GLN A 756 -24.73 19.93 3.61
CA GLN A 756 -23.96 20.95 2.89
C GLN A 756 -23.28 21.92 3.88
N SER A 757 -23.21 23.20 3.52
CA SER A 757 -22.74 24.24 4.42
C SER A 757 -23.87 24.71 5.33
N GLY A 758 -23.56 25.16 6.54
CA GLY A 758 -24.55 25.55 7.55
C GLY A 758 -24.26 24.85 8.87
N ASN A 759 -24.92 25.27 9.94
CA ASN A 759 -24.72 24.63 11.25
C ASN A 759 -25.76 23.53 11.43
N ASP A 760 -25.38 22.31 11.10
CA ASP A 760 -26.26 21.15 11.03
C ASP A 760 -26.32 20.39 12.36
N LEU A 761 -27.39 19.63 12.54
CA LEU A 761 -27.68 18.84 13.72
C LEU A 761 -28.09 17.43 13.32
N ILE A 762 -27.12 16.52 13.33
CA ILE A 762 -27.26 15.16 12.80
C ILE A 762 -27.28 14.16 13.96
N ARG A 763 -28.24 13.23 13.97
CA ARG A 763 -28.38 12.15 14.96
C ARG A 763 -28.66 10.83 14.26
N LEU A 764 -27.72 9.89 14.25
CA LEU A 764 -27.83 8.68 13.41
C LEU A 764 -28.53 7.53 14.14
N GLY A 765 -28.29 7.35 15.44
CA GLY A 765 -28.95 6.30 16.21
C GLY A 765 -28.11 5.04 16.29
N GLY A 766 -28.60 3.88 15.85
CA GLY A 766 -27.90 2.59 16.00
C GLY A 766 -27.55 1.93 14.68
N GLY A 767 -26.32 1.44 14.46
CA GLY A 767 -25.88 0.76 13.24
C GLY A 767 -24.51 1.27 12.77
N ARG A 768 -24.05 0.86 11.59
CA ARG A 768 -22.81 1.38 10.99
C ARG A 768 -23.19 2.51 10.04
N ASN A 769 -22.97 3.74 10.47
CA ASN A 769 -23.38 4.91 9.73
C ASN A 769 -22.22 5.58 9.00
N TYR A 770 -22.52 6.41 8.02
CA TYR A 770 -21.60 7.27 7.30
C TYR A 770 -22.16 8.69 7.29
N VAL A 771 -21.38 9.67 7.70
CA VAL A 771 -21.74 11.09 7.63
C VAL A 771 -20.64 11.85 6.92
N GLN A 772 -21.05 12.76 6.06
CA GLN A 772 -20.19 13.82 5.56
C GLN A 772 -20.98 15.13 5.62
N SER A 773 -20.65 15.96 6.60
CA SER A 773 -21.03 17.36 6.61
C SER A 773 -19.91 18.19 5.96
N LEU A 774 -20.27 19.29 5.31
CA LEU A 774 -19.31 20.06 4.51
C LEU A 774 -18.76 21.27 5.25
N GLY A 775 -19.56 22.25 5.64
CA GLY A 775 -19.00 23.41 6.33
C GLY A 775 -19.99 24.07 7.28
N GLY A 776 -19.51 24.88 8.22
CA GLY A 776 -20.33 25.42 9.31
C GLY A 776 -20.10 24.69 10.62
N ASP A 777 -20.61 25.23 11.72
CA ASP A 777 -20.35 24.64 13.05
C ASP A 777 -21.42 23.57 13.35
N ASP A 778 -21.09 22.32 13.09
CA ASP A 778 -22.02 21.20 13.11
C ASP A 778 -22.12 20.52 14.48
N THR A 779 -23.23 19.81 14.70
CA THR A 779 -23.40 18.95 15.87
C THR A 779 -23.82 17.56 15.42
N ILE A 780 -22.90 16.61 15.48
CA ILE A 780 -23.11 15.24 14.99
C ILE A 780 -23.14 14.27 16.17
N ARG A 781 -24.12 13.35 16.18
CA ARG A 781 -24.28 12.28 17.17
C ARG A 781 -24.42 10.94 16.43
N GLY A 782 -23.35 10.15 16.36
CA GLY A 782 -23.31 8.83 15.70
C GLY A 782 -24.22 7.82 16.40
N GLY A 783 -23.91 7.50 17.65
CA GLY A 783 -24.83 6.79 18.54
C GLY A 783 -24.30 5.42 18.97
N ILE A 784 -24.84 4.31 18.47
CA ILE A 784 -24.28 2.96 18.75
C ILE A 784 -23.91 2.31 17.43
N GLY A 785 -22.72 1.74 17.34
CA GLY A 785 -22.20 1.03 16.18
C GLY A 785 -20.92 1.67 15.69
N ASN A 786 -20.39 1.14 14.58
CA ASN A 786 -19.07 1.54 14.09
C ASN A 786 -19.29 2.60 13.00
N ASP A 787 -19.27 3.87 13.37
CA ASP A 787 -19.65 4.97 12.47
C ASP A 787 -18.45 5.58 11.74
N GLN A 788 -18.68 6.13 10.54
CA GLN A 788 -17.72 6.99 9.83
C GLN A 788 -18.30 8.39 9.76
N ILE A 789 -17.59 9.39 10.26
CA ILE A 789 -18.05 10.76 10.35
C ILE A 789 -16.97 11.67 9.78
N TRP A 790 -17.35 12.50 8.81
CA TRP A 790 -16.61 13.65 8.36
C TRP A 790 -17.46 14.89 8.70
N SER A 791 -16.98 15.82 9.51
CA SER A 791 -17.78 17.00 9.89
C SER A 791 -17.49 18.25 9.04
N GLY A 792 -16.28 18.41 8.51
CA GLY A 792 -16.04 19.34 7.41
C GLY A 792 -15.19 20.55 7.83
N GLU A 793 -15.53 21.74 7.35
CA GLU A 793 -14.93 23.00 7.79
C GLU A 793 -15.81 23.67 8.85
N GLY A 794 -15.27 24.16 9.97
CA GLY A 794 -16.05 24.86 11.01
C GLY A 794 -15.73 24.35 12.40
N ASP A 795 -16.29 24.97 13.44
CA ASP A 795 -16.04 24.55 14.83
C ASP A 795 -17.06 23.47 15.26
N ASP A 796 -16.78 22.20 14.99
CA ASP A 796 -17.75 21.11 15.10
C ASP A 796 -17.84 20.47 16.50
N ASP A 797 -19.03 19.97 16.87
CA ASP A 797 -19.28 19.13 18.06
C ASP A 797 -19.71 17.72 17.64
N VAL A 798 -18.72 16.85 17.44
CA VAL A 798 -18.88 15.47 17.02
C VAL A 798 -18.87 14.53 18.22
N ASN A 799 -19.90 13.68 18.32
CA ASN A 799 -19.89 12.54 19.25
C ASN A 799 -20.15 11.24 18.49
N GLY A 800 -19.09 10.46 18.28
CA GLY A 800 -19.13 9.19 17.54
C GLY A 800 -20.04 8.15 18.19
N GLY A 801 -20.09 8.09 19.53
CA GLY A 801 -21.06 7.26 20.23
C GLY A 801 -20.46 6.07 20.97
N LEU A 802 -20.78 4.83 20.60
CA LEU A 802 -20.21 3.60 21.16
C LEU A 802 -19.93 2.66 19.98
N GLY A 803 -18.82 1.94 19.98
CA GLY A 803 -18.39 1.11 18.85
C GLY A 803 -17.15 1.70 18.20
N ASP A 804 -16.57 1.01 17.23
CA ASP A 804 -15.29 1.40 16.64
C ASP A 804 -15.53 2.45 15.55
N ASN A 805 -15.37 3.73 15.87
CA ASN A 805 -15.72 4.84 15.00
C ASN A 805 -14.51 5.37 14.23
N ARG A 806 -14.79 6.06 13.14
CA ARG A 806 -13.82 6.83 12.36
C ARG A 806 -14.32 8.27 12.24
N VAL A 807 -13.60 9.23 12.81
CA VAL A 807 -13.95 10.65 12.78
C VAL A 807 -12.85 11.44 12.06
N ILE A 808 -13.24 12.28 11.11
CA ILE A 808 -12.43 13.34 10.51
C ILE A 808 -13.17 14.63 10.82
N ALA A 809 -12.64 15.48 11.70
CA ALA A 809 -13.34 16.72 12.02
C ALA A 809 -13.07 17.76 10.92
N GLY A 810 -11.81 18.10 10.67
CA GLY A 810 -11.38 18.86 9.50
C GLY A 810 -10.81 20.21 9.89
N PRO A 811 -10.91 21.27 9.07
CA PRO A 811 -10.43 22.59 9.47
C PRO A 811 -11.41 23.29 10.44
N GLY A 812 -10.93 23.70 11.61
CA GLY A 812 -11.70 24.46 12.61
C GLY A 812 -11.32 24.03 14.02
N SER A 813 -11.85 24.71 15.05
CA SER A 813 -11.61 24.34 16.45
C SER A 813 -12.67 23.37 16.93
N ASP A 814 -12.40 22.08 16.75
CA ASP A 814 -13.37 21.00 16.88
C ASP A 814 -13.44 20.37 18.28
N LYS A 815 -14.58 19.71 18.55
CA LYS A 815 -14.82 18.90 19.75
C LYS A 815 -15.25 17.50 19.37
N VAL A 816 -14.40 16.52 19.65
CA VAL A 816 -14.66 15.12 19.30
C VAL A 816 -14.79 14.25 20.56
N LEU A 817 -15.87 13.46 20.63
CA LEU A 817 -16.14 12.49 21.70
C LEU A 817 -16.60 11.13 21.16
N THR A 818 -15.79 10.08 21.19
CA THR A 818 -16.21 8.74 20.67
C THR A 818 -16.61 7.73 21.74
N ARG A 819 -16.44 8.09 23.03
CA ARG A 819 -16.78 7.35 24.27
C ARG A 819 -16.18 5.96 24.44
N GLY A 820 -16.22 5.07 23.45
CA GLY A 820 -15.53 3.80 23.52
C GLY A 820 -15.85 2.83 22.39
N GLY A 821 -15.05 1.77 22.27
CA GLY A 821 -14.73 1.14 21.01
C GLY A 821 -13.28 1.47 20.64
N GLU A 822 -12.71 0.81 19.65
CA GLU A 822 -11.38 1.17 19.11
C GLU A 822 -11.55 2.25 18.04
N ASP A 823 -11.39 3.51 18.42
CA ASP A 823 -11.71 4.66 17.58
C ASP A 823 -10.50 5.19 16.79
N TRP A 824 -10.78 5.76 15.61
CA TRP A 824 -9.80 6.49 14.79
C TRP A 824 -10.27 7.94 14.63
N ILE A 825 -9.47 8.89 15.10
CA ILE A 825 -9.84 10.31 15.14
C ILE A 825 -8.73 11.14 14.46
N ASP A 826 -9.12 11.94 13.48
CA ASP A 826 -8.33 13.01 12.87
C ASP A 826 -9.03 14.32 13.19
N ALA A 827 -8.43 15.12 14.09
CA ALA A 827 -9.02 16.36 14.58
C ALA A 827 -8.91 17.43 13.48
N GLY A 828 -7.73 17.62 12.91
CA GLY A 828 -7.58 18.40 11.69
C GLY A 828 -6.76 19.64 11.96
N SER A 829 -7.17 20.82 11.51
CA SER A 829 -6.32 22.01 11.70
C SER A 829 -7.00 23.02 12.60
N GLU A 830 -6.21 23.76 13.36
CA GLU A 830 -6.59 24.67 14.45
C GLU A 830 -6.73 23.94 15.80
N ASP A 831 -7.07 24.66 16.87
CA ASP A 831 -6.96 24.15 18.24
C ASP A 831 -8.15 23.23 18.59
N ASP A 832 -7.92 21.92 18.74
CA ASP A 832 -8.97 20.91 18.93
C ASP A 832 -9.09 20.36 20.36
N GLU A 833 -10.30 19.89 20.74
CA GLU A 833 -10.54 19.14 21.98
C GLU A 833 -11.06 17.73 21.68
N VAL A 834 -10.21 16.72 21.86
CA VAL A 834 -10.54 15.31 21.60
C VAL A 834 -10.66 14.51 22.90
N THR A 835 -11.68 13.66 22.99
CA THR A 835 -11.83 12.65 24.05
C THR A 835 -12.33 11.33 23.48
N SER A 836 -11.48 10.32 23.36
CA SER A 836 -11.84 9.06 22.68
C SER A 836 -12.58 8.08 23.59
N GLY A 837 -12.13 7.89 24.84
CA GLY A 837 -12.86 7.13 25.84
C GLY A 837 -12.30 5.74 26.10
N ALA A 838 -13.12 4.69 26.03
CA ALA A 838 -12.68 3.34 26.40
C ALA A 838 -12.45 2.44 25.17
N GLY A 839 -11.23 1.95 24.96
CA GLY A 839 -10.81 1.11 23.85
C GLY A 839 -9.41 1.51 23.39
N ASP A 840 -8.78 0.73 22.52
CA ASP A 840 -7.43 1.04 22.04
C ASP A 840 -7.56 2.02 20.86
N ASP A 841 -7.40 3.31 21.12
CA ASP A 841 -7.72 4.40 20.19
C ASP A 841 -6.50 4.93 19.42
N LEU A 842 -6.75 5.57 18.27
CA LEU A 842 -5.75 6.25 17.46
C LEU A 842 -6.19 7.68 17.15
N ILE A 843 -5.44 8.66 17.66
CA ILE A 843 -5.80 10.09 17.61
C ILE A 843 -4.70 10.91 16.95
N LEU A 844 -5.11 11.82 16.07
CA LEU A 844 -4.26 12.82 15.42
C LEU A 844 -4.83 14.21 15.74
N GLY A 845 -4.04 15.05 16.39
CA GLY A 845 -4.32 16.48 16.51
C GLY A 845 -4.10 17.20 15.18
N ARG A 846 -2.88 17.05 14.65
CA ARG A 846 -2.31 17.70 13.45
C ARG A 846 -1.82 19.11 13.74
N ASP A 847 -2.38 20.15 13.14
CA ASP A 847 -1.85 21.51 13.26
C ASP A 847 -2.72 22.26 14.28
N GLY A 848 -2.17 22.83 15.34
CA GLY A 848 -2.97 23.51 16.37
C GLY A 848 -2.44 23.27 17.78
N ASP A 849 -2.86 24.09 18.74
CA ASP A 849 -2.57 23.83 20.16
C ASP A 849 -3.67 22.88 20.73
N ASP A 850 -3.50 21.58 20.56
CA ASP A 850 -4.55 20.58 20.79
C ASP A 850 -4.66 20.11 22.25
N MET A 851 -5.86 19.68 22.64
CA MET A 851 -6.12 19.07 23.94
C MET A 851 -6.77 17.69 23.80
N ILE A 852 -5.94 16.66 23.96
CA ILE A 852 -6.33 15.26 23.71
C ILE A 852 -6.41 14.46 25.01
N ARG A 853 -7.50 13.68 25.17
CA ARG A 853 -7.72 12.77 26.32
C ARG A 853 -8.16 11.39 25.84
N CYS A 854 -7.24 10.43 25.84
CA CYS A 854 -7.53 9.09 25.33
C CYS A 854 -8.40 8.29 26.32
N GLN A 855 -8.15 8.46 27.62
CA GLN A 855 -8.86 7.85 28.76
C GLN A 855 -8.51 6.41 29.06
N GLY A 856 -8.99 5.39 28.36
CA GLY A 856 -8.85 4.02 28.83
C GLY A 856 -8.67 3.00 27.72
N GLY A 857 -7.49 2.42 27.61
CA GLY A 857 -7.11 1.50 26.56
C GLY A 857 -5.62 1.58 26.35
N ASN A 858 -5.09 0.92 25.33
CA ASN A 858 -3.71 1.11 24.92
C ASN A 858 -3.68 2.06 23.71
N ASP A 859 -3.66 3.35 23.99
CA ASP A 859 -3.92 4.38 22.99
C ASP A 859 -2.65 4.78 22.24
N ILE A 860 -2.80 5.29 21.02
CA ILE A 860 -1.74 5.95 20.27
C ILE A 860 -2.22 7.36 19.92
N CYS A 861 -1.48 8.36 20.37
CA CYS A 861 -1.85 9.76 20.19
C CYS A 861 -0.69 10.57 19.63
N PHE A 862 -0.98 11.35 18.59
CA PHE A 862 -0.08 12.35 18.02
C PHE A 862 -0.71 13.73 18.22
N GLY A 863 0.01 14.64 18.88
CA GLY A 863 -0.33 16.06 18.96
C GLY A 863 -0.17 16.67 17.58
N GLY A 864 1.07 16.98 17.19
CA GLY A 864 1.40 17.39 15.84
C GLY A 864 2.20 18.69 15.83
N ASP A 865 1.84 19.64 14.98
CA ASP A 865 2.44 20.96 14.96
C ASP A 865 1.66 21.88 15.91
N GLY A 866 2.23 22.28 17.04
CA GLY A 866 1.60 23.19 18.00
C GLY A 866 1.95 22.80 19.43
N SER A 867 1.50 23.59 20.41
CA SER A 867 1.80 23.33 21.82
C SER A 867 0.69 22.50 22.45
N ASP A 868 0.84 21.18 22.38
CA ASP A 868 -0.24 20.23 22.66
C ASP A 868 -0.31 19.79 24.12
N VAL A 869 -1.49 19.36 24.55
CA VAL A 869 -1.73 18.74 25.85
C VAL A 869 -2.37 17.38 25.67
N ILE A 870 -1.57 16.32 25.85
CA ILE A 870 -2.01 14.94 25.66
C ILE A 870 -2.10 14.20 27.00
N ARG A 871 -3.19 13.48 27.21
CA ARG A 871 -3.41 12.59 28.36
C ARG A 871 -3.76 11.20 27.87
N GLY A 872 -2.87 10.23 28.10
CA GLY A 872 -3.07 8.80 27.78
C GLY A 872 -4.23 8.24 28.60
N GLY A 873 -4.00 8.03 29.90
CA GLY A 873 -5.07 7.69 30.83
C GLY A 873 -4.80 6.39 31.57
N THR A 874 -5.54 5.32 31.28
CA THR A 874 -5.28 4.00 31.86
C THR A 874 -5.04 2.98 30.76
N GLY A 875 -4.05 2.12 30.95
CA GLY A 875 -3.57 1.20 29.92
C GLY A 875 -2.20 1.66 29.44
N ASN A 876 -1.58 0.91 28.54
CA ASN A 876 -0.23 1.21 28.09
C ASN A 876 -0.34 2.14 26.88
N ASP A 877 0.03 3.40 26.98
CA ASP A 877 -0.21 4.39 25.92
C ASP A 877 1.08 4.73 25.13
N VAL A 878 0.92 5.20 23.89
CA VAL A 878 2.01 5.78 23.07
C VAL A 878 1.64 7.22 22.74
N LEU A 879 2.37 8.18 23.29
CA LEU A 879 2.08 9.60 23.15
C LEU A 879 3.22 10.33 22.44
N HIS A 880 2.91 11.06 21.39
CA HIS A 880 3.86 11.88 20.64
C HIS A 880 3.40 13.33 20.63
N GLY A 881 4.19 14.25 21.19
CA GLY A 881 3.96 15.69 21.07
C GLY A 881 4.23 16.19 19.65
N ASN A 882 5.38 15.78 19.11
CA ASN A 882 5.94 16.15 17.81
C ASN A 882 6.64 17.51 17.79
N ALA A 883 5.97 18.61 17.46
CA ALA A 883 6.65 19.88 17.22
C ALA A 883 6.04 21.03 18.03
N SER A 884 6.92 21.80 18.67
CA SER A 884 6.67 22.87 19.66
C SER A 884 6.68 22.36 21.10
N ASP A 885 6.32 23.22 22.06
CA ASP A 885 6.50 22.96 23.49
C ASP A 885 5.28 22.19 24.04
N ASP A 886 5.38 20.88 24.18
CA ASP A 886 4.25 19.98 24.47
C ASP A 886 4.12 19.58 25.94
N ILE A 887 2.92 19.13 26.35
CA ILE A 887 2.65 18.58 27.68
C ILE A 887 2.00 17.20 27.56
N LEU A 888 2.77 16.16 27.91
CA LEU A 888 2.35 14.77 27.83
C LEU A 888 2.17 14.16 29.23
N PHE A 889 1.04 13.49 29.44
CA PHE A 889 0.76 12.69 30.65
C PHE A 889 0.38 11.26 30.26
N GLY A 890 1.26 10.28 30.47
CA GLY A 890 0.93 8.85 30.28
C GLY A 890 -0.14 8.37 31.27
N GLN A 891 0.01 8.82 32.52
CA GLN A 891 -0.86 8.55 33.66
C GLN A 891 -0.79 7.12 34.21
N GLY A 892 -1.31 6.10 33.54
CA GLY A 892 -1.67 4.86 34.21
C GLY A 892 -1.47 3.61 33.39
N GLY A 893 -0.24 3.22 33.11
CA GLY A 893 0.13 1.92 32.58
C GLY A 893 1.63 1.89 32.34
N GLN A 894 2.09 1.08 31.41
CA GLN A 894 3.47 1.17 30.91
C GLN A 894 3.45 2.01 29.64
N ASP A 895 3.75 3.30 29.79
CA ASP A 895 3.55 4.29 28.74
C ASP A 895 4.85 4.60 27.98
N GLU A 896 4.76 4.87 26.68
CA GLU A 896 5.84 5.39 25.84
C GLU A 896 5.49 6.84 25.45
N CYS A 897 6.25 7.81 25.95
CA CYS A 897 5.99 9.22 25.70
C CYS A 897 7.20 9.88 25.01
N SER A 898 6.98 10.54 23.89
CA SER A 898 7.98 11.23 23.08
C SER A 898 7.56 12.69 22.89
N GLY A 899 8.35 13.62 23.41
CA GLY A 899 8.11 15.06 23.32
C GLY A 899 8.29 15.55 21.88
N GLY A 900 9.52 15.50 21.38
CA GLY A 900 9.84 15.81 19.99
C GLY A 900 10.70 17.07 19.88
N ARG A 901 10.26 18.06 19.12
CA ARG A 901 11.00 19.32 18.95
C ARG A 901 10.36 20.39 19.81
N GLY A 902 10.99 20.80 20.90
CA GLY A 902 10.49 21.88 21.73
C GLY A 902 10.95 21.68 23.15
N ASN A 903 10.51 22.54 24.06
CA ASN A 903 10.78 22.40 25.49
C ASN A 903 9.59 21.71 26.15
N ASP A 904 9.66 20.39 26.24
CA ASP A 904 8.51 19.58 26.55
C ASP A 904 8.37 19.31 28.06
N TRP A 905 7.15 18.99 28.47
CA TRP A 905 6.83 18.48 29.80
C TRP A 905 6.24 17.08 29.68
N ILE A 906 6.98 16.06 30.11
CA ILE A 906 6.60 14.66 29.97
C ILE A 906 6.47 14.02 31.36
N GLU A 907 5.28 13.53 31.70
CA GLU A 907 5.01 12.77 32.93
C GLU A 907 4.52 11.35 32.58
N GLY A 908 5.30 10.32 32.93
CA GLY A 908 4.96 8.91 32.69
C GLY A 908 3.75 8.49 33.52
N GLY A 909 3.85 8.62 34.84
CA GLY A 909 2.76 8.29 35.75
C GLY A 909 3.03 6.99 36.48
N ALA A 910 2.02 6.12 36.57
CA ALA A 910 2.09 4.89 37.33
C ALA A 910 2.34 3.68 36.42
N GLY A 911 3.53 3.10 36.50
CA GLY A 911 3.93 1.89 35.80
C GLY A 911 5.40 1.99 35.41
N ASN A 912 5.84 1.22 34.42
CA ASN A 912 7.24 1.26 34.00
C ASN A 912 7.30 1.97 32.66
N ASP A 913 7.59 3.28 32.69
CA ASP A 913 7.38 4.13 31.52
C ASP A 913 8.70 4.38 30.76
N VAL A 914 8.58 4.73 29.47
CA VAL A 914 9.68 5.16 28.60
C VAL A 914 9.41 6.59 28.16
N LEU A 915 10.25 7.53 28.58
CA LEU A 915 10.10 8.96 28.27
C LEU A 915 11.28 9.46 27.45
N VAL A 916 11.01 10.15 26.34
CA VAL A 916 12.02 10.68 25.42
C VAL A 916 11.73 12.15 25.10
N GLY A 917 12.65 13.06 25.43
CA GLY A 917 12.51 14.50 25.17
C GLY A 917 12.78 14.87 23.70
N HIS A 918 13.85 14.31 23.12
CA HIS A 918 14.38 14.61 21.79
C HIS A 918 15.16 15.93 21.69
N SER A 919 14.59 17.05 21.27
CA SER A 919 15.37 18.29 21.09
C SER A 919 14.69 19.49 21.72
N GLY A 920 15.40 20.16 22.63
CA GLY A 920 14.97 21.32 23.40
C GLY A 920 15.27 21.13 24.89
N ASP A 921 14.87 22.07 25.74
CA ASP A 921 15.16 22.01 27.18
C ASP A 921 13.98 21.32 27.93
N ASP A 922 14.02 20.00 28.05
CA ASP A 922 12.85 19.19 28.43
C ASP A 922 12.71 18.95 29.94
N ASN A 923 11.50 18.63 30.40
CA ASN A 923 11.19 18.24 31.78
C ASN A 923 10.56 16.84 31.80
N LEU A 924 11.27 15.86 32.34
CA LEU A 924 10.85 14.47 32.37
C LEU A 924 10.59 14.00 33.81
N LEU A 925 9.40 13.47 34.08
CA LEU A 925 8.97 12.92 35.36
C LEU A 925 8.43 11.50 35.17
N GLY A 926 9.24 10.49 35.51
CA GLY A 926 8.82 9.08 35.42
C GLY A 926 7.57 8.77 36.26
N GLY A 927 7.58 9.09 37.56
CA GLY A 927 6.46 8.76 38.46
C GLY A 927 6.68 7.46 39.22
N PRO A 928 5.62 6.82 39.78
CA PRO A 928 5.75 5.54 40.45
C PRO A 928 5.98 4.35 39.50
N GLY A 929 7.15 3.75 39.58
CA GLY A 929 7.48 2.46 38.98
C GLY A 929 8.92 2.43 38.51
N ALA A 930 9.26 1.64 37.50
CA ALA A 930 10.62 1.55 37.01
C ALA A 930 10.75 2.18 35.62
N ASP A 931 11.09 3.46 35.60
CA ASP A 931 10.99 4.30 34.39
C ASP A 931 12.36 4.44 33.69
N ARG A 932 12.34 4.61 32.37
CA ARG A 932 13.52 4.94 31.55
C ARG A 932 13.32 6.31 30.92
N MET A 933 14.29 7.20 31.09
CA MET A 933 14.20 8.58 30.59
C MET A 933 15.42 8.94 29.74
N THR A 934 15.17 9.54 28.59
CA THR A 934 16.19 10.05 27.66
C THR A 934 15.87 11.52 27.39
N GLY A 935 16.79 12.43 27.71
CA GLY A 935 16.58 13.88 27.51
C GLY A 935 16.74 14.28 26.05
N GLY A 936 17.85 13.86 25.43
CA GLY A 936 18.22 14.22 24.08
C GLY A 936 19.11 15.46 24.00
N ILE A 937 18.84 16.34 23.04
CA ILE A 937 19.62 17.54 22.78
C ILE A 937 19.00 18.72 23.54
N GLY A 938 19.66 19.19 24.59
CA GLY A 938 19.29 20.43 25.25
C GLY A 938 19.76 20.46 26.69
N ARG A 939 19.10 21.28 27.54
CA ARG A 939 19.32 21.31 28.99
C ARG A 939 18.13 20.70 29.71
N ASP A 940 18.20 19.39 29.89
CA ASP A 940 17.05 18.64 30.37
C ASP A 940 16.98 18.57 31.89
N ARG A 941 15.77 18.39 32.40
CA ARG A 941 15.47 18.27 33.82
C ARG A 941 14.76 16.96 34.10
N PHE A 942 15.44 16.08 34.83
CA PHE A 942 14.88 14.81 35.29
C PHE A 942 14.32 14.98 36.71
N TRP A 943 13.00 14.92 36.83
CA TRP A 943 12.26 15.16 38.07
C TRP A 943 11.98 13.89 38.85
N PHE A 944 12.16 13.96 40.17
CA PHE A 944 11.94 12.83 41.08
C PHE A 944 11.04 13.24 42.25
N SER A 945 9.84 12.64 42.29
CA SER A 945 8.80 12.94 43.29
C SER A 945 9.05 12.25 44.65
N ARG A 946 8.08 12.30 45.57
CA ARG A 946 8.16 11.50 46.82
C ARG A 946 7.97 10.00 46.56
N PHE A 947 7.40 9.60 45.43
CA PHE A 947 6.96 8.23 45.17
C PHE A 947 7.65 7.56 43.98
N PHE A 948 8.76 8.11 43.47
CA PHE A 948 9.51 7.47 42.38
C PHE A 948 10.02 6.08 42.79
N GLY A 949 10.02 5.15 41.84
CA GLY A 949 10.47 3.78 42.04
C GLY A 949 11.94 3.58 41.65
N HIS A 950 12.20 2.68 40.71
CA HIS A 950 13.55 2.29 40.27
C HIS A 950 13.82 2.82 38.86
N ASN A 951 14.39 4.02 38.75
CA ASN A 951 14.40 4.76 37.48
C ASN A 951 15.80 4.78 36.85
N GLU A 952 15.87 4.90 35.52
CA GLU A 952 17.09 5.02 34.74
C GLU A 952 17.07 6.30 33.89
N ILE A 953 18.17 7.06 33.91
CA ILE A 953 18.45 8.13 32.93
C ILE A 953 19.47 7.59 31.93
N MET A 954 19.16 7.66 30.65
CA MET A 954 19.88 6.95 29.60
C MET A 954 21.04 7.75 28.98
N ASP A 955 20.97 9.07 28.95
CA ASP A 955 21.86 9.93 28.15
C ASP A 955 22.33 11.21 28.87
N PHE A 956 22.38 11.18 30.21
CA PHE A 956 22.65 12.36 31.03
C PHE A 956 23.92 13.14 30.62
N ASN A 957 23.73 14.36 30.12
CA ASN A 957 24.78 15.30 29.79
C ASN A 957 25.20 16.12 31.02
N ARG A 958 26.35 15.76 31.59
CA ARG A 958 26.93 16.44 32.76
C ARG A 958 27.22 17.94 32.59
N PHE A 959 27.14 18.52 31.39
CA PHE A 959 27.37 19.93 31.16
C PHE A 959 26.10 20.76 31.25
N ASP A 960 24.96 20.18 30.90
CA ASP A 960 23.72 20.89 30.62
C ASP A 960 22.59 20.43 31.55
N ASP A 961 22.43 19.12 31.73
CA ASP A 961 21.29 18.52 32.41
C ASP A 961 21.28 18.71 33.92
N ARG A 962 20.09 18.52 34.50
CA ARG A 962 19.79 18.67 35.93
C ARG A 962 18.95 17.52 36.44
N ILE A 963 19.24 17.09 37.66
CA ILE A 963 18.39 16.20 38.44
C ILE A 963 17.63 17.04 39.46
N VAL A 964 16.30 17.01 39.41
CA VAL A 964 15.43 17.80 40.28
C VAL A 964 14.75 16.90 41.30
N PHE A 965 14.98 17.14 42.58
CA PHE A 965 14.24 16.45 43.65
C PHE A 965 13.10 17.34 44.13
N ALA A 966 11.86 16.84 44.03
CA ALA A 966 10.69 17.59 44.48
C ALA A 966 10.54 17.59 46.03
N ALA A 967 9.90 18.63 46.55
CA ALA A 967 9.60 18.78 47.97
C ALA A 967 8.93 17.53 48.58
N GLY A 968 9.62 16.90 49.53
CA GLY A 968 9.13 15.72 50.25
C GLY A 968 9.88 14.42 49.96
N SER A 969 10.81 14.41 49.00
CA SER A 969 11.81 13.34 48.90
C SER A 969 12.81 13.40 50.08
N THR A 970 13.36 12.25 50.45
CA THR A 970 14.40 12.14 51.51
C THR A 970 15.68 12.90 51.11
N LEU A 971 16.00 12.88 49.81
CA LEU A 971 17.17 13.51 49.21
C LEU A 971 17.02 15.03 49.05
N HIS A 972 15.80 15.57 48.90
CA HIS A 972 15.54 17.01 48.75
C HIS A 972 16.11 17.86 49.90
N ARG A 973 16.31 17.29 51.11
CA ARG A 973 16.85 18.02 52.27
C ARG A 973 18.38 17.99 52.36
N LEU A 974 19.06 17.24 51.51
CA LEU A 974 20.52 17.09 51.53
C LEU A 974 21.17 18.09 50.58
N ASN A 975 22.44 18.44 50.84
CA ASN A 975 23.24 19.16 49.85
C ASN A 975 23.89 18.19 48.86
N ASP A 976 24.31 18.70 47.70
CA ASP A 976 24.88 17.91 46.60
C ASP A 976 26.05 17.04 47.06
N THR A 977 26.92 17.57 47.92
CA THR A 977 28.03 16.81 48.48
C THR A 977 27.54 15.66 49.35
N ASP A 978 26.51 15.86 50.17
CA ASP A 978 25.93 14.80 50.99
C ASP A 978 25.24 13.72 50.12
N VAL A 979 24.55 14.09 49.03
CA VAL A 979 23.96 13.12 48.08
C VAL A 979 25.06 12.28 47.43
N VAL A 980 26.07 12.95 46.85
CA VAL A 980 27.17 12.27 46.13
C VAL A 980 28.00 11.39 47.05
N THR A 981 28.32 11.86 48.26
CA THR A 981 29.26 11.13 49.15
C THR A 981 28.60 10.06 50.02
N ARG A 982 27.29 10.11 50.23
CA ARG A 982 26.60 9.18 51.17
C ARG A 982 25.54 8.31 50.53
N HIS A 983 25.04 8.68 49.34
CA HIS A 983 23.92 8.02 48.69
C HIS A 983 24.23 7.48 47.30
N CYS A 984 25.41 7.77 46.75
CA CYS A 984 25.84 7.23 45.46
C CYS A 984 26.72 5.98 45.62
N SER A 985 26.56 5.02 44.71
CA SER A 985 27.50 3.95 44.42
C SER A 985 27.85 3.98 42.93
N PHE A 986 29.07 3.56 42.58
CA PHE A 986 29.54 3.49 41.21
C PHE A 986 30.07 2.08 40.93
N ASP A 987 29.62 1.46 39.84
CA ASP A 987 29.97 0.09 39.47
C ASP A 987 31.11 0.00 38.43
N GLY A 988 31.60 1.15 37.93
CA GLY A 988 32.59 1.24 36.88
C GLY A 988 32.07 1.80 35.57
N GLN A 989 30.75 1.86 35.39
CA GLN A 989 30.11 2.40 34.18
C GLN A 989 28.95 3.35 34.50
N HIS A 990 28.20 3.11 35.58
CA HIS A 990 26.99 3.86 35.91
C HIS A 990 26.99 4.31 37.37
N THR A 991 26.38 5.46 37.64
CA THR A 991 26.19 5.96 39.00
C THR A 991 24.79 5.62 39.50
N THR A 992 24.71 4.90 40.62
CA THR A 992 23.44 4.60 41.28
C THR A 992 23.27 5.49 42.51
N ILE A 993 22.20 6.29 42.54
CA ILE A 993 21.76 7.05 43.71
C ILE A 993 20.69 6.23 44.43
N SER A 994 20.86 5.98 45.73
CA SER A 994 19.93 5.12 46.49
C SER A 994 19.49 5.72 47.83
N ASP A 995 18.24 5.44 48.19
CA ASP A 995 17.70 5.61 49.54
C ASP A 995 17.13 4.28 50.08
N ALA A 996 16.51 4.30 51.27
CA ALA A 996 16.10 3.09 51.98
C ALA A 996 15.20 2.12 51.18
N ASN A 997 14.52 2.55 50.10
CA ASN A 997 13.68 1.69 49.25
C ASN A 997 13.70 2.05 47.76
N ARG A 998 14.63 2.89 47.27
CA ARG A 998 14.56 3.47 45.91
C ARG A 998 15.94 3.56 45.27
N GLN A 999 15.97 3.48 43.94
CA GLN A 999 17.19 3.55 43.15
C GLN A 999 16.98 4.42 41.92
N LEU A 1000 17.95 5.28 41.64
CA LEU A 1000 18.08 6.01 40.39
C LEU A 1000 19.43 5.63 39.78
N ILE A 1001 19.41 5.05 38.59
CA ILE A 1001 20.62 4.78 37.81
C ILE A 1001 20.79 5.90 36.80
N VAL A 1002 21.93 6.56 36.83
CA VAL A 1002 22.33 7.50 35.78
C VAL A 1002 23.37 6.78 34.94
N ARG A 1003 23.00 6.47 33.69
CA ARG A 1003 23.87 5.72 32.78
C ARG A 1003 25.06 6.58 32.37
N ASP A 1004 26.15 5.90 32.01
CA ASP A 1004 27.43 6.46 31.55
C ASP A 1004 27.98 7.69 32.31
N THR A 1005 27.79 7.72 33.64
CA THR A 1005 28.23 8.82 34.51
C THR A 1005 28.99 8.32 35.74
N GLU A 1006 29.98 9.10 36.20
CA GLU A 1006 30.66 8.91 37.49
C GLU A 1006 30.07 9.85 38.58
N PRO A 1007 30.19 9.55 39.88
CA PRO A 1007 29.58 10.37 40.94
C PRO A 1007 29.98 11.84 40.94
N ASN A 1008 31.18 12.17 40.46
CA ASN A 1008 31.65 13.56 40.37
C ASN A 1008 30.97 14.35 39.25
N ASP A 1009 30.45 13.69 38.22
CA ASP A 1009 29.73 14.33 37.13
C ASP A 1009 28.40 14.93 37.60
N LEU A 1010 27.88 14.45 38.74
CA LEU A 1010 26.63 14.91 39.35
C LEU A 1010 26.81 16.07 40.36
N LEU A 1011 28.04 16.43 40.72
CA LEU A 1011 28.28 17.53 41.67
C LEU A 1011 27.84 18.88 41.09
N GLY A 1012 26.91 19.57 41.78
CA GLY A 1012 26.37 20.84 41.31
C GLY A 1012 25.23 20.71 40.29
N ARG A 1013 24.77 19.47 40.02
CA ARG A 1013 23.69 19.16 39.07
C ARG A 1013 22.35 18.87 39.72
N PHE A 1014 22.25 19.03 41.04
CA PHE A 1014 21.00 18.83 41.76
C PHE A 1014 20.27 20.14 42.02
N ASP A 1015 19.03 20.23 41.53
CA ASP A 1015 18.13 21.33 41.84
C ASP A 1015 17.07 20.88 42.88
N ARG A 1016 16.54 21.85 43.62
CA ARG A 1016 15.59 21.63 44.72
C ARG A 1016 14.40 22.56 44.53
N GLN A 1017 13.21 22.00 44.34
CA GLN A 1017 11.96 22.76 44.20
C GLN A 1017 10.88 22.28 45.16
#